data_AF-T2IXL3-F1
#
_entry.id   AF-T2IXL3-F1
#
_cell.length_a   1.000
_cell.length_b   1.000
_cell.length_c   1.000
_cell.angle_alpha   90.00
_cell.angle_beta   90.00
_cell.angle_gamma   90.00
#
_symmetry.space_group_name_H-M   'P 1'
#
loop_
_entity.id
_entity.type
_entity.pdbx_description
1 polymer ?
#
loop_
_entity_poly.entity_id
_entity_poly.type
_entity_poly.pdbx_seq_one_letter_code
_entity_poly.pdbx_strand_id
1 'polypeptide(L)'
;MDENKITATQVSLPKGGGAIQGIGETFQSNEFTGTASLSIPIATSPCRGFEPQLSVDYSSGAGNGIFGLGFGLSIPNISRKTSYRTPKYNESDTFLISNAEDLVPILDSEYQKNVDNKVYTIIKYRPRVEGLFALIEHWKSASGESFWCVISSDNVTSIYGKSENSRISDPDNPNRIFQWLLEASFDSKSNCILYEYKSENTDNIEQRISDNNRQQTANKYLSKIKYGNDKPIFVKDIYTILSNDNYLENQEQLETEKMQEIDWHFEVIFDYGEYNIELQHLNNNNSNPNHAIAECKNRKDPFSTYHAGFEIRTHRLCRNILMFHRFKELGQNPILVSSTSFEYHETPTVTLLKKVESIGYRYEKGEYKQKSLPEIEFDYTKFEPKKTENNNIIRPLFEPLIDESDRPLPGLNLPPNYQSIDLYGEGIPGVLYSDGASTLYWEPQGLTKGTNSGVSYASPKTLLEFPIERSFAQGNQMLGPSASVEGNRMLMDLASDGRMALVVSRLGSSGYYQYNPDQDSWQGFQPFESFPTDFEHPQQQMVDMTGDGLTDILFVESDRLRVYPSLGEKGYGQPFMSPREHDLPMTKPGDAEEVLQFADMFGTGKQHLVRIRDGVVECWPNLGYGRFAKKVIFENAPRYGERMDATRVFLVDIDGSGTADIAYVKSDRVLIWFNQSGNSFSDPLTVYLPSSWDNLRQINFADVLGNGTTGLVFSENHPQPRHWYYDFCGQQKPYLLNRINNNLGAISKISYTSSTHFYLPKIWV
;
A
#
# COMPACT_ATOMS: atom_id res chain seq x y z
N MET A 1 -25.11 -31.04 24.95
CA MET A 1 -26.47 -30.88 25.52
C MET A 1 -27.29 -30.14 24.47
N ASP A 2 -28.29 -30.81 23.91
CA ASP A 2 -29.45 -30.33 23.13
C ASP A 2 -29.30 -29.24 22.05
N GLU A 3 -28.52 -29.48 20.98
CA GLU A 3 -28.60 -28.68 19.74
C GLU A 3 -29.36 -29.37 18.58
N ASN A 4 -30.05 -30.49 18.82
CA ASN A 4 -30.88 -31.16 17.81
C ASN A 4 -32.37 -30.83 17.98
N LYS A 5 -32.72 -29.54 17.97
CA LYS A 5 -34.12 -29.10 17.94
C LYS A 5 -34.54 -28.80 16.50
N ILE A 6 -35.40 -29.64 15.95
CA ILE A 6 -36.13 -29.34 14.72
C ILE A 6 -37.33 -28.47 15.09
N THR A 7 -37.33 -27.22 14.63
CA THR A 7 -38.45 -26.29 14.81
C THR A 7 -39.33 -26.26 13.57
N ALA A 8 -40.64 -26.39 13.75
CA ALA A 8 -41.60 -26.18 12.67
C ALA A 8 -41.67 -24.69 12.30
N THR A 9 -41.61 -24.37 11.00
CA THR A 9 -41.74 -23.00 10.50
C THR A 9 -43.12 -22.43 10.85
N GLN A 10 -43.15 -21.33 11.59
CA GLN A 10 -44.38 -20.60 11.90
C GLN A 10 -44.37 -19.27 11.17
N VAL A 11 -45.40 -19.01 10.38
CA VAL A 11 -45.62 -17.69 9.79
C VAL A 11 -46.09 -16.77 10.91
N SER A 12 -45.31 -15.75 11.20
CA SER A 12 -45.65 -14.72 12.17
C SER A 12 -45.28 -13.36 11.65
N LEU A 13 -46.06 -12.34 12.02
CA LEU A 13 -45.65 -10.97 11.79
C LEU A 13 -44.41 -10.68 12.64
N PRO A 14 -43.42 -9.95 12.11
CA PRO A 14 -42.29 -9.51 12.92
C PRO A 14 -42.84 -8.73 14.12
N LYS A 15 -42.37 -9.10 15.31
CA LYS A 15 -42.73 -8.37 16.53
C LYS A 15 -42.16 -6.96 16.40
N GLY A 16 -42.97 -5.95 16.74
CA GLY A 16 -42.51 -4.56 16.72
C GLY A 16 -41.24 -4.40 17.55
N GLY A 17 -40.22 -3.77 16.96
CA GLY A 17 -38.97 -3.42 17.65
C GLY A 17 -39.12 -2.14 18.48
N GLY A 18 -38.34 -2.04 19.56
CA GLY A 18 -38.24 -0.83 20.39
C GLY A 18 -36.80 -0.30 20.56
N ALA A 19 -35.79 -1.09 20.17
CA ALA A 19 -34.39 -0.66 20.20
C ALA A 19 -34.03 0.01 18.87
N ILE A 20 -33.43 1.20 18.95
CA ILE A 20 -32.79 1.85 17.80
C ILE A 20 -31.35 1.35 17.75
N GLN A 21 -30.96 0.75 16.63
CA GLN A 21 -29.59 0.31 16.36
C GLN A 21 -29.03 1.11 15.18
N GLY A 22 -27.70 1.28 15.15
CA GLY A 22 -26.98 1.84 14.00
C GLY A 22 -26.91 0.87 12.83
N ILE A 23 -25.91 1.02 11.96
CA ILE A 23 -25.75 0.13 10.80
C ILE A 23 -25.03 -1.18 11.15
N GLY A 24 -24.57 -1.35 12.40
CA GLY A 24 -23.93 -2.58 12.89
C GLY A 24 -22.41 -2.53 12.81
N GLU A 25 -21.83 -1.33 12.80
CA GLU A 25 -20.39 -1.11 12.79
C GLU A 25 -19.71 -1.68 14.04
N THR A 26 -18.56 -2.30 13.86
CA THR A 26 -17.78 -2.88 14.97
C THR A 26 -16.34 -2.40 14.91
N PHE A 27 -15.84 -1.91 16.04
CA PHE A 27 -14.45 -1.49 16.20
C PHE A 27 -13.71 -2.45 17.11
N GLN A 28 -12.51 -2.86 16.70
CA GLN A 28 -11.60 -3.67 17.50
C GLN A 28 -10.15 -3.31 17.22
N SER A 29 -9.29 -3.41 18.24
CA SER A 29 -7.84 -3.44 18.04
C SER A 29 -7.39 -4.87 17.78
N ASN A 30 -6.54 -5.09 16.78
CA ASN A 30 -5.89 -6.38 16.61
C ASN A 30 -4.76 -6.50 17.64
N GLU A 31 -4.90 -7.39 18.62
CA GLU A 31 -3.96 -7.55 19.73
C GLU A 31 -2.58 -8.04 19.30
N PHE A 32 -2.47 -8.72 18.16
CA PHE A 32 -1.20 -9.21 17.63
C PHE A 32 -0.45 -8.15 16.83
N THR A 33 -1.14 -7.46 15.90
CA THR A 33 -0.51 -6.46 15.02
C THR A 33 -0.49 -5.05 15.61
N GLY A 34 -1.29 -4.77 16.63
CA GLY A 34 -1.48 -3.43 17.19
C GLY A 34 -2.30 -2.49 16.29
N THR A 35 -2.83 -2.96 15.16
CA THR A 35 -3.60 -2.12 14.23
C THR A 35 -5.03 -1.88 14.72
N ALA A 36 -5.57 -0.70 14.43
CA ALA A 36 -6.99 -0.40 14.62
C ALA A 36 -7.80 -0.95 13.45
N SER A 37 -8.93 -1.60 13.74
CA SER A 37 -9.82 -2.19 12.74
C SER A 37 -11.27 -1.80 12.97
N LEU A 38 -11.97 -1.46 11.89
CA LEU A 38 -13.40 -1.16 11.88
C LEU A 38 -14.05 -1.94 10.75
N SER A 39 -15.19 -2.58 10.99
CA SER A 39 -15.98 -3.24 9.96
C SER A 39 -17.34 -2.57 9.82
N ILE A 40 -17.70 -2.20 8.58
CA ILE A 40 -18.99 -1.62 8.22
C ILE A 40 -19.73 -2.64 7.35
N PRO A 41 -20.74 -3.36 7.91
CA PRO A 41 -21.48 -4.35 7.14
C PRO A 41 -22.32 -3.66 6.05
N ILE A 42 -22.36 -4.27 4.87
CA ILE A 42 -23.21 -3.82 3.77
C ILE A 42 -24.44 -4.71 3.73
N ALA A 43 -25.59 -4.11 4.01
CA ALA A 43 -26.86 -4.83 4.08
C ALA A 43 -27.26 -5.33 2.68
N THR A 44 -27.23 -6.65 2.50
CA THR A 44 -27.79 -7.35 1.35
C THR A 44 -29.12 -7.98 1.76
N SER A 45 -30.07 -8.10 0.84
CA SER A 45 -31.38 -8.65 1.18
C SER A 45 -31.29 -10.17 1.41
N PRO A 46 -31.80 -10.70 2.53
CA PRO A 46 -31.83 -12.13 2.75
C PRO A 46 -32.64 -12.84 1.66
N CYS A 47 -32.16 -13.99 1.20
CA CYS A 47 -32.85 -14.79 0.20
C CYS A 47 -33.11 -16.20 0.75
N ARG A 48 -32.31 -17.18 0.33
CA ARG A 48 -32.45 -18.60 0.69
C ARG A 48 -31.31 -19.07 1.59
N GLY A 49 -30.69 -18.14 2.34
CA GLY A 49 -29.51 -18.38 3.17
C GLY A 49 -28.22 -18.52 2.36
N PHE A 50 -28.19 -17.92 1.16
CA PHE A 50 -27.05 -17.90 0.26
C PHE A 50 -27.01 -16.56 -0.48
N GLU A 51 -26.81 -15.51 0.32
CA GLU A 51 -26.66 -14.13 -0.12
C GLU A 51 -25.23 -13.64 0.15
N PRO A 52 -24.71 -12.71 -0.67
CA PRO A 52 -23.36 -12.20 -0.50
C PRO A 52 -23.21 -11.52 0.87
N GLN A 53 -22.16 -11.91 1.60
CA GLN A 53 -21.74 -11.26 2.83
C GLN A 53 -20.66 -10.24 2.49
N LEU A 54 -20.94 -8.95 2.72
CA LEU A 54 -20.09 -7.85 2.30
C LEU A 54 -19.84 -6.91 3.48
N SER A 55 -18.61 -6.45 3.60
CA SER A 55 -18.22 -5.39 4.53
C SER A 55 -17.22 -4.46 3.89
N VAL A 56 -17.27 -3.19 4.27
CA VAL A 56 -16.20 -2.22 4.04
C VAL A 56 -15.41 -2.13 5.33
N ASP A 57 -14.17 -2.59 5.27
CA ASP A 57 -13.30 -2.75 6.43
C ASP A 57 -12.17 -1.72 6.40
N TYR A 58 -11.90 -1.13 7.56
CA TYR A 58 -10.75 -0.26 7.81
C TYR A 58 -9.64 -1.04 8.51
N SER A 59 -8.39 -0.77 8.12
CA SER A 59 -7.21 -1.07 8.92
C SER A 59 -6.25 0.12 8.93
N SER A 60 -5.72 0.48 10.10
CA SER A 60 -4.71 1.54 10.21
C SER A 60 -3.38 1.21 9.52
N GLY A 61 -3.16 -0.05 9.14
CA GLY A 61 -2.00 -0.48 8.35
C GLY A 61 -2.29 -0.64 6.85
N ALA A 62 -3.52 -0.41 6.40
CA ALA A 62 -3.89 -0.55 4.99
C ALA A 62 -3.63 0.75 4.20
N GLY A 63 -3.26 0.60 2.93
CA GLY A 63 -3.01 1.69 2.00
C GLY A 63 -4.27 2.30 1.39
N ASN A 64 -4.08 3.08 0.32
CA ASN A 64 -5.19 3.73 -0.40
C ASN A 64 -5.96 2.72 -1.29
N GLY A 65 -7.23 2.98 -1.53
CA GLY A 65 -8.13 2.08 -2.25
C GLY A 65 -9.39 2.76 -2.78
N ILE A 66 -10.33 1.97 -3.28
CA ILE A 66 -11.60 2.48 -3.85
C ILE A 66 -12.57 3.04 -2.81
N PHE A 67 -12.25 2.93 -1.52
CA PHE A 67 -12.97 3.56 -0.41
C PHE A 67 -12.11 4.58 0.37
N GLY A 68 -11.03 5.09 -0.26
CA GLY A 68 -10.07 6.00 0.39
C GLY A 68 -9.04 5.28 1.27
N LEU A 69 -8.18 6.05 1.94
CA LEU A 69 -7.08 5.52 2.73
C LEU A 69 -7.55 4.61 3.86
N GLY A 70 -6.99 3.40 3.92
CA GLY A 70 -7.21 2.42 4.97
C GLY A 70 -8.49 1.60 4.84
N PHE A 71 -9.45 2.00 3.98
CA PHE A 71 -10.71 1.31 3.77
C PHE A 71 -10.70 0.44 2.49
N GLY A 72 -11.22 -0.77 2.58
CA GLY A 72 -11.34 -1.70 1.45
C GLY A 72 -12.59 -2.58 1.54
N LEU A 73 -12.99 -3.15 0.40
CA LEU A 73 -14.08 -4.13 0.35
C LEU A 73 -13.53 -5.51 0.72
N SER A 74 -14.19 -6.18 1.65
CA SER A 74 -13.88 -7.56 2.02
C SER A 74 -14.51 -8.53 1.02
N ILE A 75 -13.78 -8.82 -0.05
CA ILE A 75 -14.17 -9.83 -1.05
C ILE A 75 -13.02 -10.82 -1.30
N PRO A 76 -13.28 -12.14 -1.27
CA PRO A 76 -12.26 -13.13 -1.55
C PRO A 76 -11.65 -12.97 -2.94
N ASN A 77 -10.35 -13.24 -3.04
CA ASN A 77 -9.60 -13.31 -4.29
C ASN A 77 -8.40 -14.24 -4.09
N ILE A 78 -7.77 -14.65 -5.19
CA ILE A 78 -6.46 -15.32 -5.15
C ILE A 78 -5.46 -14.42 -5.87
N SER A 79 -4.32 -14.15 -5.23
CA SER A 79 -3.31 -13.21 -5.74
C SER A 79 -1.92 -13.80 -5.70
N ARG A 80 -0.97 -13.25 -6.47
CA ARG A 80 0.46 -13.56 -6.29
C ARG A 80 1.00 -12.78 -5.10
N LYS A 81 1.79 -13.45 -4.25
CA LYS A 81 2.45 -12.85 -3.10
C LYS A 81 3.54 -11.87 -3.54
N THR A 82 3.55 -10.68 -2.93
CA THR A 82 4.52 -9.62 -3.27
C THR A 82 5.37 -9.14 -2.09
N SER A 83 5.16 -9.70 -0.89
CA SER A 83 5.82 -9.24 0.34
C SER A 83 7.33 -9.51 0.40
N TYR A 84 7.86 -10.39 -0.46
CA TYR A 84 9.27 -10.81 -0.47
C TYR A 84 9.89 -10.83 -1.88
N ARG A 85 9.21 -10.24 -2.86
CA ARG A 85 9.67 -10.03 -4.25
C ARG A 85 8.53 -9.59 -5.14
N THR A 86 8.91 -8.95 -6.23
CA THR A 86 8.06 -8.77 -7.41
C THR A 86 7.80 -10.13 -8.07
N PRO A 87 6.57 -10.48 -8.50
CA PRO A 87 6.30 -11.75 -9.15
C PRO A 87 7.08 -11.94 -10.47
N LYS A 88 7.60 -13.14 -10.69
CA LYS A 88 8.28 -13.53 -11.94
C LYS A 88 7.34 -14.13 -12.99
N TYR A 89 6.09 -14.40 -12.61
CA TYR A 89 5.07 -15.02 -13.45
C TYR A 89 5.46 -16.41 -13.97
N ASN A 90 6.11 -17.19 -13.11
CA ASN A 90 6.46 -18.59 -13.35
C ASN A 90 6.14 -19.44 -12.11
N GLU A 91 6.54 -20.70 -12.11
CA GLU A 91 6.25 -21.66 -11.02
C GLU A 91 6.97 -21.35 -9.69
N SER A 92 7.84 -20.33 -9.63
CA SER A 92 8.49 -19.90 -8.38
C SER A 92 7.69 -18.90 -7.57
N ASP A 93 6.62 -18.35 -8.13
CA ASP A 93 5.73 -17.43 -7.41
C ASP A 93 4.85 -18.19 -6.42
N THR A 94 4.62 -17.58 -5.26
CA THR A 94 3.66 -18.07 -4.26
C THR A 94 2.32 -17.37 -4.45
N PHE A 95 1.22 -18.09 -4.22
CA PHE A 95 -0.13 -17.52 -4.26
C PHE A 95 -0.67 -17.29 -2.85
N LEU A 96 -1.57 -16.33 -2.70
CA LEU A 96 -2.31 -16.02 -1.47
C LEU A 96 -3.79 -16.25 -1.70
N ILE A 97 -4.49 -16.87 -0.75
CA ILE A 97 -5.95 -16.87 -0.71
C ILE A 97 -6.46 -15.75 0.20
N SER A 98 -7.42 -14.97 -0.30
CA SER A 98 -7.99 -13.78 0.36
C SER A 98 -6.93 -12.80 0.88
N ASN A 99 -5.79 -12.69 0.18
CA ASN A 99 -4.63 -11.87 0.55
C ASN A 99 -4.03 -12.16 1.94
N ALA A 100 -4.30 -13.33 2.54
CA ALA A 100 -3.88 -13.66 3.90
C ALA A 100 -2.94 -14.87 3.94
N GLU A 101 -3.40 -16.03 3.47
CA GLU A 101 -2.68 -17.30 3.66
C GLU A 101 -1.94 -17.75 2.39
N ASP A 102 -0.67 -18.13 2.56
CA ASP A 102 0.15 -18.71 1.49
C ASP A 102 -0.43 -20.05 1.03
N LEU A 103 -0.63 -20.20 -0.28
CA LEU A 103 -1.00 -21.47 -0.91
C LEU A 103 0.26 -22.22 -1.33
N VAL A 104 0.35 -23.47 -0.87
CA VAL A 104 1.44 -24.40 -1.18
C VAL A 104 0.90 -25.52 -2.08
N PRO A 105 1.56 -25.85 -3.20
CA PRO A 105 1.14 -26.95 -4.06
C PRO A 105 1.29 -28.28 -3.33
N ILE A 106 0.32 -29.17 -3.49
CA ILE A 106 0.37 -30.53 -2.98
C ILE A 106 1.21 -31.38 -3.94
N LEU A 107 2.24 -32.04 -3.41
CA LEU A 107 3.12 -32.92 -4.19
C LEU A 107 2.32 -34.03 -4.87
N ASP A 108 2.71 -34.36 -6.10
CA ASP A 108 2.10 -35.41 -6.94
C ASP A 108 0.58 -35.27 -7.13
N SER A 109 0.04 -34.05 -6.99
CA SER A 109 -1.38 -33.76 -7.18
C SER A 109 -1.73 -33.30 -8.59
N GLU A 110 -0.74 -33.14 -9.47
CA GLU A 110 -0.95 -32.68 -10.84
C GLU A 110 -1.65 -33.75 -11.67
N TYR A 111 -2.71 -33.37 -12.39
CA TYR A 111 -3.36 -34.23 -13.38
C TYR A 111 -3.92 -33.41 -14.54
N GLN A 112 -4.17 -34.08 -15.66
CA GLN A 112 -4.78 -33.46 -16.83
C GLN A 112 -6.25 -33.82 -16.96
N LYS A 113 -7.06 -32.87 -17.43
CA LYS A 113 -8.47 -33.06 -17.74
C LYS A 113 -8.79 -32.43 -19.08
N ASN A 114 -9.57 -33.12 -19.91
CA ASN A 114 -10.16 -32.55 -21.11
C ASN A 114 -11.58 -32.07 -20.80
N VAL A 115 -11.86 -30.79 -21.09
CA VAL A 115 -13.17 -30.16 -20.99
C VAL A 115 -13.37 -29.34 -22.27
N ASP A 116 -14.45 -29.55 -23.00
CA ASP A 116 -14.75 -28.84 -24.26
C ASP A 116 -13.60 -28.83 -25.28
N ASN A 117 -12.98 -29.99 -25.52
CA ASN A 117 -11.80 -30.14 -26.39
C ASN A 117 -10.58 -29.31 -25.93
N LYS A 118 -10.56 -28.86 -24.66
CA LYS A 118 -9.47 -28.14 -24.05
C LYS A 118 -8.85 -28.95 -22.93
N VAL A 119 -7.54 -29.16 -23.02
CA VAL A 119 -6.78 -29.84 -21.98
C VAL A 119 -6.32 -28.83 -20.94
N TYR A 120 -6.71 -29.06 -19.70
CA TYR A 120 -6.25 -28.34 -18.51
C TYR A 120 -5.30 -29.22 -17.71
N THR A 121 -4.18 -28.66 -17.29
CA THR A 121 -3.36 -29.16 -16.18
C THR A 121 -3.91 -28.57 -14.89
N ILE A 122 -4.19 -29.42 -13.92
CA ILE A 122 -4.81 -29.08 -12.64
C ILE A 122 -3.84 -29.44 -11.53
N ILE A 123 -3.56 -28.50 -10.64
CA ILE A 123 -2.67 -28.69 -9.48
C ILE A 123 -3.47 -28.36 -8.23
N LYS A 124 -3.41 -29.23 -7.22
CA LYS A 124 -4.06 -28.98 -5.94
C LYS A 124 -3.16 -28.17 -5.01
N TYR A 125 -3.75 -27.27 -4.26
CA TYR A 125 -3.08 -26.44 -3.27
C TYR A 125 -3.73 -26.62 -1.90
N ARG A 126 -2.99 -26.21 -0.86
CA ARG A 126 -3.48 -26.05 0.50
C ARG A 126 -2.88 -24.81 1.14
N PRO A 127 -3.57 -24.15 2.08
CA PRO A 127 -2.96 -23.12 2.92
C PRO A 127 -1.72 -23.65 3.66
N ARG A 128 -0.72 -22.79 3.87
CA ARG A 128 0.47 -23.11 4.68
C ARG A 128 0.07 -23.39 6.12
N VAL A 129 -0.84 -22.59 6.67
CA VAL A 129 -1.51 -22.83 7.95
C VAL A 129 -2.94 -23.25 7.63
N GLU A 130 -3.23 -24.54 7.77
CA GLU A 130 -4.54 -25.10 7.41
C GLU A 130 -5.62 -24.68 8.42
N GLY A 131 -6.78 -24.31 7.89
CA GLY A 131 -7.94 -23.91 8.69
C GLY A 131 -9.25 -23.89 7.89
N LEU A 132 -9.15 -23.79 6.57
CA LEU A 132 -10.29 -23.82 5.65
C LEU A 132 -10.75 -25.25 5.36
N PHE A 133 -9.82 -26.22 5.38
CA PHE A 133 -10.08 -27.61 4.96
C PHE A 133 -10.78 -27.69 3.59
N ALA A 134 -10.49 -26.72 2.72
CA ALA A 134 -11.08 -26.59 1.40
C ALA A 134 -10.25 -27.35 0.35
N LEU A 135 -10.92 -27.88 -0.67
CA LEU A 135 -10.24 -28.35 -1.88
C LEU A 135 -9.95 -27.15 -2.77
N ILE A 136 -8.68 -26.81 -2.95
CA ILE A 136 -8.22 -25.67 -3.75
C ILE A 136 -7.51 -26.20 -4.99
N GLU A 137 -7.99 -25.85 -6.17
CA GLU A 137 -7.46 -26.31 -7.45
C GLU A 137 -7.07 -25.12 -8.33
N HIS A 138 -5.85 -25.16 -8.86
CA HIS A 138 -5.38 -24.23 -9.88
C HIS A 138 -5.48 -24.89 -11.24
N TRP A 139 -6.22 -24.27 -12.15
CA TRP A 139 -6.45 -24.77 -13.48
C TRP A 139 -5.66 -23.95 -14.50
N LYS A 140 -4.89 -24.62 -15.34
CA LYS A 140 -4.06 -24.00 -16.40
C LYS A 140 -4.26 -24.72 -17.72
N SER A 141 -4.48 -23.98 -18.80
CA SER A 141 -4.50 -24.55 -20.15
C SER A 141 -3.22 -24.22 -20.91
N ALA A 142 -2.89 -25.01 -21.94
CA ALA A 142 -1.77 -24.70 -22.84
C ALA A 142 -1.94 -23.36 -23.58
N SER A 143 -3.18 -22.86 -23.72
CA SER A 143 -3.47 -21.56 -24.35
C SER A 143 -3.21 -20.34 -23.45
N GLY A 144 -2.85 -20.54 -22.17
CA GLY A 144 -2.61 -19.46 -21.22
C GLY A 144 -3.80 -19.10 -20.33
N GLU A 145 -5.00 -19.64 -20.59
CA GLU A 145 -6.11 -19.50 -19.64
C GLU A 145 -5.76 -20.14 -18.31
N SER A 146 -6.05 -19.42 -17.23
CA SER A 146 -5.82 -19.85 -15.88
C SER A 146 -6.87 -19.27 -14.94
N PHE A 147 -7.40 -20.12 -14.06
CA PHE A 147 -8.40 -19.75 -13.06
C PHE A 147 -8.25 -20.67 -11.84
N TRP A 148 -8.93 -20.33 -10.75
CA TRP A 148 -8.94 -21.16 -9.55
C TRP A 148 -10.35 -21.62 -9.20
N CYS A 149 -10.43 -22.79 -8.57
CA CYS A 149 -11.63 -23.26 -7.92
C CYS A 149 -11.36 -23.66 -6.49
N VAL A 150 -12.27 -23.27 -5.60
CA VAL A 150 -12.21 -23.58 -4.17
C VAL A 150 -13.54 -24.20 -3.78
N ILE A 151 -13.51 -25.40 -3.19
CA ILE A 151 -14.67 -26.07 -2.62
C ILE A 151 -14.47 -26.09 -1.10
N SER A 152 -15.30 -25.33 -0.37
CA SER A 152 -15.23 -25.25 1.10
C SER A 152 -15.72 -26.53 1.78
N SER A 153 -15.46 -26.67 3.08
CA SER A 153 -16.01 -27.73 3.92
C SER A 153 -17.54 -27.76 3.97
N ASP A 154 -18.20 -26.61 3.72
CA ASP A 154 -19.65 -26.47 3.66
C ASP A 154 -20.22 -26.80 2.27
N ASN A 155 -19.39 -27.36 1.39
CA ASN A 155 -19.72 -27.72 0.02
C ASN A 155 -20.16 -26.50 -0.83
N VAL A 156 -19.56 -25.33 -0.56
CA VAL A 156 -19.70 -24.15 -1.42
C VAL A 156 -18.55 -24.14 -2.42
N THR A 157 -18.88 -24.15 -3.71
CA THR A 157 -17.92 -24.07 -4.81
C THR A 157 -17.76 -22.62 -5.25
N SER A 158 -16.54 -22.09 -5.24
CA SER A 158 -16.22 -20.73 -5.69
C SER A 158 -15.22 -20.76 -6.83
N ILE A 159 -15.47 -19.94 -7.86
CA ILE A 159 -14.63 -19.81 -9.06
C ILE A 159 -14.00 -18.43 -9.07
N TYR A 160 -12.70 -18.38 -9.34
CA TYR A 160 -11.94 -17.13 -9.36
C TYR A 160 -11.25 -16.92 -10.71
N GLY A 161 -11.51 -15.78 -11.35
CA GLY A 161 -10.77 -15.33 -12.52
C GLY A 161 -10.92 -16.22 -13.76
N LYS A 162 -12.10 -16.80 -14.01
CA LYS A 162 -12.35 -17.63 -15.20
C LYS A 162 -12.48 -16.78 -16.45
N SER A 163 -13.22 -15.69 -16.39
CA SER A 163 -13.30 -14.67 -17.44
C SER A 163 -12.12 -13.70 -17.38
N GLU A 164 -11.89 -12.93 -18.45
CA GLU A 164 -10.86 -11.88 -18.47
C GLU A 164 -11.20 -10.71 -17.52
N ASN A 165 -12.48 -10.35 -17.40
CA ASN A 165 -12.89 -9.22 -16.56
C ASN A 165 -12.77 -9.52 -15.06
N SER A 166 -12.69 -10.77 -14.65
CA SER A 166 -12.43 -11.18 -13.26
C SER A 166 -10.92 -11.43 -13.00
N ARG A 167 -10.03 -10.89 -13.84
CA ARG A 167 -8.58 -10.98 -13.67
C ARG A 167 -7.92 -9.60 -13.71
N ILE A 168 -6.94 -9.39 -12.84
CA ILE A 168 -5.97 -8.30 -12.98
C ILE A 168 -4.72 -8.90 -13.59
N SER A 169 -4.42 -8.54 -14.83
CA SER A 169 -3.29 -9.05 -15.61
C SER A 169 -2.49 -7.92 -16.25
N ASP A 170 -1.26 -8.23 -16.63
CA ASP A 170 -0.39 -7.31 -17.37
C ASP A 170 -1.06 -6.92 -18.70
N PRO A 171 -1.31 -5.63 -18.99
CA PRO A 171 -1.92 -5.21 -20.24
C PRO A 171 -1.10 -5.59 -21.48
N ASP A 172 0.22 -5.69 -21.37
CA ASP A 172 1.10 -6.08 -22.48
C ASP A 172 1.20 -7.61 -22.64
N ASN A 173 0.82 -8.38 -21.61
CA ASN A 173 0.80 -9.83 -21.66
C ASN A 173 -0.29 -10.41 -20.73
N PRO A 174 -1.51 -10.65 -21.24
CA PRO A 174 -2.65 -11.12 -20.43
C PRO A 174 -2.44 -12.47 -19.72
N ASN A 175 -1.43 -13.27 -20.11
CA ASN A 175 -1.07 -14.51 -19.41
C ASN A 175 -0.33 -14.25 -18.08
N ARG A 176 0.23 -13.05 -17.88
CA ARG A 176 0.81 -12.60 -16.61
C ARG A 176 -0.32 -12.09 -15.69
N ILE A 177 -1.09 -13.04 -15.15
CA ILE A 177 -2.20 -12.75 -14.23
C ILE A 177 -1.64 -12.55 -12.82
N PHE A 178 -1.94 -11.39 -12.23
CA PHE A 178 -1.56 -11.01 -10.87
C PHE A 178 -2.63 -11.42 -9.85
N GLN A 179 -3.91 -11.18 -10.15
CA GLN A 179 -5.05 -11.52 -9.29
C GLN A 179 -6.18 -12.21 -10.07
N TRP A 180 -6.79 -13.20 -9.43
CA TRP A 180 -8.02 -13.87 -9.83
C TRP A 180 -9.12 -13.49 -8.84
N LEU A 181 -10.08 -12.72 -9.33
CA LEU A 181 -11.20 -12.18 -8.55
C LEU A 181 -12.34 -13.19 -8.48
N LEU A 182 -13.08 -13.22 -7.37
CA LEU A 182 -14.24 -14.10 -7.21
C LEU A 182 -15.29 -13.82 -8.29
N GLU A 183 -15.63 -14.81 -9.11
CA GLU A 183 -16.53 -14.64 -10.26
C GLU A 183 -17.90 -15.29 -10.01
N ALA A 184 -17.92 -16.44 -9.36
CA ALA A 184 -19.16 -17.12 -9.01
C ALA A 184 -19.00 -17.98 -7.76
N SER A 185 -20.09 -18.13 -7.01
CA SER A 185 -20.21 -19.05 -5.88
C SER A 185 -21.50 -19.86 -6.00
N PHE A 186 -21.42 -21.16 -5.68
CA PHE A 186 -22.53 -22.12 -5.77
C PHE A 186 -22.66 -22.88 -4.46
N ASP A 187 -23.88 -23.04 -3.95
CA ASP A 187 -24.15 -23.91 -2.81
C ASP A 187 -24.65 -25.29 -3.25
N SER A 188 -24.81 -26.19 -2.28
CA SER A 188 -25.36 -27.55 -2.48
C SER A 188 -26.86 -27.59 -2.78
N LYS A 189 -27.55 -26.43 -2.78
CA LYS A 189 -29.00 -26.29 -2.98
C LYS A 189 -29.32 -25.60 -4.30
N SER A 190 -28.36 -25.54 -5.22
CA SER A 190 -28.51 -24.95 -6.55
C SER A 190 -28.75 -23.42 -6.54
N ASN A 191 -28.35 -22.74 -5.46
CA ASN A 191 -28.25 -21.29 -5.43
C ASN A 191 -26.91 -20.84 -5.99
N CYS A 192 -26.92 -19.69 -6.67
CA CYS A 192 -25.74 -19.08 -7.24
C CYS A 192 -25.62 -17.61 -6.83
N ILE A 193 -24.39 -17.14 -6.70
CA ILE A 193 -24.04 -15.73 -6.61
C ILE A 193 -23.05 -15.45 -7.75
N LEU A 194 -23.35 -14.48 -8.61
CA LEU A 194 -22.51 -14.04 -9.72
C LEU A 194 -21.92 -12.66 -9.42
N TYR A 195 -20.61 -12.51 -9.67
CA TYR A 195 -19.87 -11.27 -9.44
C TYR A 195 -19.35 -10.73 -10.78
N GLU A 196 -19.79 -9.52 -11.14
CA GLU A 196 -19.45 -8.88 -12.40
C GLU A 196 -18.53 -7.69 -12.15
N TYR A 197 -17.46 -7.60 -12.94
CA TYR A 197 -16.44 -6.56 -12.84
C TYR A 197 -16.43 -5.69 -14.08
N LYS A 198 -15.99 -4.44 -13.90
CA LYS A 198 -15.65 -3.53 -14.99
C LYS A 198 -14.16 -3.18 -14.95
N SER A 199 -13.59 -2.97 -16.13
CA SER A 199 -12.19 -2.55 -16.26
C SER A 199 -12.03 -1.07 -15.95
N GLU A 200 -10.87 -0.72 -15.39
CA GLU A 200 -10.43 0.67 -15.39
C GLU A 200 -10.35 1.21 -16.82
N ASN A 201 -10.70 2.48 -16.96
CA ASN A 201 -10.70 3.17 -18.23
C ASN A 201 -10.35 4.66 -18.04
N THR A 202 -10.39 5.43 -19.12
CA THR A 202 -10.04 6.86 -19.10
C THR A 202 -11.26 7.78 -19.13
N ASP A 203 -12.45 7.25 -18.81
CA ASP A 203 -13.71 7.99 -18.82
C ASP A 203 -13.73 9.06 -17.72
N ASN A 204 -14.22 10.26 -18.03
CA ASN A 204 -14.17 11.47 -17.18
C ASN A 204 -12.79 11.78 -16.55
N ILE A 205 -11.69 11.42 -17.20
CA ILE A 205 -10.34 11.78 -16.75
C ILE A 205 -9.85 12.95 -17.60
N GLU A 206 -9.51 14.07 -16.94
CA GLU A 206 -8.86 15.19 -17.60
C GLU A 206 -7.50 14.75 -18.16
N GLN A 207 -7.16 15.15 -19.39
CA GLN A 207 -5.84 14.87 -19.94
C GLN A 207 -4.77 15.62 -19.15
N ARG A 208 -4.01 14.88 -18.34
CA ARG A 208 -2.88 15.38 -17.55
C ARG A 208 -1.58 14.95 -18.16
N ILE A 209 -0.54 15.79 -18.01
CA ILE A 209 0.80 15.42 -18.45
C ILE A 209 1.31 14.22 -17.65
N SER A 210 0.90 14.09 -16.38
CA SER A 210 1.24 12.98 -15.49
C SER A 210 0.65 11.64 -15.90
N ASP A 211 -0.42 11.65 -16.71
CA ASP A 211 -1.08 10.44 -17.21
C ASP A 211 -0.52 10.00 -18.58
N ASN A 212 0.32 10.82 -19.21
CA ASN A 212 1.04 10.43 -20.42
C ASN A 212 1.95 9.23 -20.15
N ASN A 213 2.04 8.34 -21.14
CA ASN A 213 2.85 7.11 -21.10
C ASN A 213 2.42 6.05 -20.07
N ARG A 214 1.32 6.25 -19.34
CA ARG A 214 0.77 5.25 -18.41
C ARG A 214 -0.22 4.31 -19.11
N GLN A 215 -0.26 3.05 -18.68
CA GLN A 215 -1.29 2.10 -19.09
C GLN A 215 -2.32 1.95 -17.96
N GLN A 216 -3.58 2.31 -18.25
CA GLN A 216 -4.60 2.56 -17.23
C GLN A 216 -5.78 1.60 -17.35
N THR A 217 -5.54 0.32 -17.68
CA THR A 217 -6.60 -0.67 -17.97
C THR A 217 -6.51 -1.95 -17.14
N ALA A 218 -5.40 -2.17 -16.43
CA ALA A 218 -5.14 -3.40 -15.69
C ALA A 218 -6.16 -3.61 -14.56
N ASN A 219 -6.46 -2.55 -13.81
CA ASN A 219 -7.29 -2.61 -12.62
C ASN A 219 -8.75 -3.00 -12.94
N LYS A 220 -9.44 -3.56 -11.95
CA LYS A 220 -10.80 -4.07 -12.05
C LYS A 220 -11.62 -3.63 -10.85
N TYR A 221 -12.88 -3.33 -11.10
CA TYR A 221 -13.81 -2.84 -10.09
C TYR A 221 -15.04 -3.72 -10.07
N LEU A 222 -15.41 -4.22 -8.89
CA LEU A 222 -16.69 -4.91 -8.73
C LEU A 222 -17.80 -3.93 -9.13
N SER A 223 -18.67 -4.35 -10.04
CA SER A 223 -19.70 -3.53 -10.66
C SER A 223 -21.08 -4.01 -10.19
N LYS A 224 -21.32 -5.32 -10.26
CA LYS A 224 -22.61 -5.91 -9.89
C LYS A 224 -22.43 -7.26 -9.20
N ILE A 225 -23.33 -7.57 -8.29
CA ILE A 225 -23.51 -8.92 -7.74
C ILE A 225 -24.95 -9.32 -7.97
N LYS A 226 -25.18 -10.50 -8.55
CA LYS A 226 -26.52 -11.05 -8.81
C LYS A 226 -26.71 -12.33 -7.99
N TYR A 227 -27.86 -12.46 -7.33
CA TYR A 227 -28.19 -13.66 -6.56
C TYR A 227 -29.70 -13.87 -6.46
N GLY A 228 -30.10 -15.01 -5.89
CA GLY A 228 -31.49 -15.44 -5.86
C GLY A 228 -32.01 -15.76 -7.27
N ASN A 229 -31.27 -16.60 -7.99
CA ASN A 229 -31.68 -17.21 -9.25
C ASN A 229 -33.08 -17.83 -9.13
N ASP A 230 -33.96 -17.57 -10.10
CA ASP A 230 -35.32 -18.09 -10.15
C ASP A 230 -35.37 -19.58 -10.50
N LYS A 231 -34.38 -20.06 -11.25
CA LYS A 231 -34.24 -21.45 -11.68
C LYS A 231 -33.01 -22.10 -11.05
N PRO A 232 -33.08 -23.37 -10.62
CA PRO A 232 -31.98 -24.05 -9.96
C PRO A 232 -30.80 -24.28 -10.90
N ILE A 233 -29.59 -23.92 -10.46
CA ILE A 233 -28.35 -24.22 -11.19
C ILE A 233 -27.74 -25.49 -10.61
N PHE A 234 -27.70 -26.56 -11.40
CA PHE A 234 -27.10 -27.83 -10.99
C PHE A 234 -25.63 -27.88 -11.34
N VAL A 235 -24.77 -27.67 -10.34
CA VAL A 235 -23.35 -27.98 -10.43
C VAL A 235 -23.15 -29.41 -9.96
N LYS A 236 -23.09 -30.36 -10.89
CA LYS A 236 -22.82 -31.77 -10.56
C LYS A 236 -21.35 -31.95 -10.12
N ASP A 237 -20.47 -31.22 -10.77
CA ASP A 237 -19.05 -31.09 -10.46
C ASP A 237 -18.49 -29.82 -11.10
N ILE A 238 -17.25 -29.46 -10.76
CA ILE A 238 -16.55 -28.32 -11.36
C ILE A 238 -16.47 -28.39 -12.90
N TYR A 239 -16.46 -29.60 -13.46
CA TYR A 239 -16.34 -29.82 -14.90
C TYR A 239 -17.59 -29.37 -15.63
N THR A 240 -18.76 -29.50 -14.99
CA THR A 240 -20.04 -28.97 -15.46
C THR A 240 -20.05 -27.44 -15.52
N ILE A 241 -19.32 -26.75 -14.63
CA ILE A 241 -19.17 -25.28 -14.69
C ILE A 241 -18.28 -24.85 -15.86
N LEU A 242 -17.35 -25.72 -16.28
CA LEU A 242 -16.32 -25.42 -17.26
C LEU A 242 -16.69 -25.80 -18.69
N SER A 243 -17.69 -26.67 -18.88
CA SER A 243 -18.22 -27.03 -20.18
C SER A 243 -19.34 -26.07 -20.60
N ASN A 244 -19.26 -25.55 -21.83
CA ASN A 244 -20.35 -24.87 -22.52
C ASN A 244 -21.55 -25.81 -22.75
N ASP A 245 -21.27 -27.11 -22.76
CA ASP A 245 -22.28 -28.15 -22.71
C ASP A 245 -22.58 -28.48 -21.24
N ASN A 246 -23.68 -27.95 -20.75
CA ASN A 246 -24.39 -28.43 -19.57
C ASN A 246 -24.84 -29.89 -19.84
N TYR A 247 -23.90 -30.84 -19.73
CA TYR A 247 -24.08 -32.27 -19.96
C TYR A 247 -24.91 -32.88 -18.83
N LEU A 248 -26.24 -32.88 -19.00
CA LEU A 248 -27.14 -33.82 -18.35
C LEU A 248 -27.43 -34.97 -19.32
N GLU A 249 -26.48 -35.91 -19.48
CA GLU A 249 -26.83 -37.20 -20.05
C GLU A 249 -27.48 -38.07 -18.96
N ASN A 250 -28.76 -38.37 -19.21
CA ASN A 250 -29.58 -39.43 -18.61
C ASN A 250 -30.12 -39.19 -17.19
N GLN A 251 -31.14 -38.32 -17.09
CA GLN A 251 -32.43 -38.66 -16.49
C GLN A 251 -33.45 -37.61 -16.96
N GLU A 252 -34.71 -38.04 -17.14
CA GLU A 252 -35.80 -37.35 -17.83
C GLU A 252 -35.85 -35.82 -17.62
N GLN A 253 -35.80 -35.07 -18.72
CA GLN A 253 -36.22 -33.66 -18.88
C GLN A 253 -35.79 -32.69 -17.77
N LEU A 254 -34.54 -32.23 -17.81
CA LEU A 254 -34.18 -30.90 -17.32
C LEU A 254 -33.51 -30.15 -18.45
N GLU A 255 -34.22 -29.16 -18.99
CA GLU A 255 -33.73 -28.26 -20.02
C GLU A 255 -32.49 -27.54 -19.50
N THR A 256 -31.42 -27.67 -20.27
CA THR A 256 -30.14 -27.02 -20.10
C THR A 256 -30.30 -25.51 -20.35
N GLU A 257 -30.51 -24.74 -19.29
CA GLU A 257 -30.68 -23.29 -19.38
C GLU A 257 -29.33 -22.60 -19.33
N LYS A 258 -29.07 -21.71 -20.28
CA LYS A 258 -27.89 -20.85 -20.23
C LYS A 258 -28.05 -19.90 -19.04
N MET A 259 -26.97 -19.54 -18.36
CA MET A 259 -26.97 -18.48 -17.32
C MET A 259 -27.63 -17.16 -17.76
N GLN A 260 -27.74 -16.94 -19.08
CA GLN A 260 -28.41 -15.80 -19.70
C GLN A 260 -29.95 -15.87 -19.65
N GLU A 261 -30.53 -17.04 -19.37
CA GLU A 261 -31.98 -17.30 -19.29
C GLU A 261 -32.49 -17.39 -17.85
N ILE A 262 -31.61 -17.11 -16.88
CA ILE A 262 -31.91 -17.07 -15.45
C ILE A 262 -32.29 -15.64 -15.07
N ASP A 263 -33.46 -15.49 -14.47
CA ASP A 263 -33.86 -14.24 -13.85
C ASP A 263 -33.30 -14.17 -12.43
N TRP A 264 -32.63 -13.06 -12.12
CA TRP A 264 -32.05 -12.79 -10.81
C TRP A 264 -32.98 -11.88 -10.03
N HIS A 265 -33.44 -12.31 -8.85
CA HIS A 265 -34.36 -11.52 -8.03
C HIS A 265 -33.67 -10.39 -7.27
N PHE A 266 -32.36 -10.49 -7.06
CA PHE A 266 -31.60 -9.54 -6.27
C PHE A 266 -30.33 -9.11 -6.99
N GLU A 267 -30.07 -7.81 -6.99
CA GLU A 267 -28.90 -7.20 -7.62
C GLU A 267 -28.29 -6.15 -6.69
N VAL A 268 -27.00 -6.30 -6.39
CA VAL A 268 -26.19 -5.32 -5.67
C VAL A 268 -25.34 -4.58 -6.69
N ILE A 269 -25.40 -3.26 -6.74
CA ILE A 269 -24.63 -2.44 -7.67
C ILE A 269 -23.63 -1.60 -6.90
N PHE A 270 -22.39 -1.60 -7.39
CA PHE A 270 -21.33 -0.71 -6.92
C PHE A 270 -21.26 0.49 -7.87
N ASP A 271 -21.71 1.63 -7.36
CA ASP A 271 -21.74 2.90 -8.08
C ASP A 271 -20.46 3.69 -7.81
N TYR A 272 -19.77 4.09 -8.87
CA TYR A 272 -18.55 4.91 -8.81
C TYR A 272 -18.81 6.35 -9.31
N GLY A 273 -20.06 6.80 -9.19
CA GLY A 273 -20.56 8.13 -9.56
C GLY A 273 -21.40 8.17 -10.83
N GLU A 274 -21.83 7.01 -11.32
CA GLU A 274 -22.54 6.79 -12.58
C GLU A 274 -24.07 6.84 -12.41
N TYR A 275 -24.55 6.53 -11.19
CA TYR A 275 -25.98 6.42 -10.88
C TYR A 275 -26.48 7.70 -10.20
N ASN A 276 -27.75 8.06 -10.47
CA ASN A 276 -28.44 9.15 -9.78
C ASN A 276 -29.58 8.60 -8.93
N ILE A 277 -29.39 8.69 -7.61
CA ILE A 277 -30.34 8.22 -6.60
C ILE A 277 -31.09 9.36 -5.90
N GLU A 278 -31.02 10.59 -6.43
CA GLU A 278 -31.78 11.72 -5.89
C GLU A 278 -33.29 11.50 -6.10
N LEU A 279 -34.11 11.73 -5.07
CA LEU A 279 -35.57 11.52 -5.13
C LEU A 279 -36.25 12.23 -6.32
N GLN A 280 -35.77 13.41 -6.71
CA GLN A 280 -36.31 14.14 -7.86
C GLN A 280 -36.08 13.37 -9.17
N HIS A 281 -34.91 12.73 -9.31
CA HIS A 281 -34.60 11.89 -10.46
C HIS A 281 -35.38 10.58 -10.39
N LEU A 282 -35.38 9.90 -9.23
CA LEU A 282 -36.09 8.63 -9.02
C LEU A 282 -37.60 8.71 -9.30
N ASN A 283 -38.21 9.88 -9.06
CA ASN A 283 -39.65 10.11 -9.27
C ASN A 283 -39.98 10.69 -10.65
N ASN A 284 -39.01 10.75 -11.57
CA ASN A 284 -39.27 11.12 -12.95
C ASN A 284 -39.79 9.89 -13.73
N ASN A 285 -40.88 10.06 -14.50
CA ASN A 285 -41.55 8.97 -15.24
C ASN A 285 -40.66 8.22 -16.25
N ASN A 286 -39.55 8.81 -16.68
CA ASN A 286 -38.59 8.20 -17.61
C ASN A 286 -37.32 7.69 -16.93
N SER A 287 -37.23 7.75 -15.59
CA SER A 287 -36.06 7.27 -14.86
C SER A 287 -36.03 5.75 -14.78
N ASN A 288 -34.84 5.16 -14.89
CA ASN A 288 -34.59 3.77 -14.59
C ASN A 288 -33.42 3.70 -13.60
N PRO A 289 -33.67 3.52 -12.30
CA PRO A 289 -32.62 3.64 -11.28
C PRO A 289 -31.57 2.53 -11.35
N ASN A 290 -31.83 1.42 -12.05
CA ASN A 290 -30.85 0.35 -12.28
C ASN A 290 -30.02 0.58 -13.56
N HIS A 291 -29.96 1.81 -14.09
CA HIS A 291 -29.09 2.14 -15.20
C HIS A 291 -28.19 3.32 -14.87
N ALA A 292 -26.91 3.16 -15.19
CA ALA A 292 -25.96 4.26 -15.18
C ALA A 292 -26.43 5.36 -16.15
N ILE A 293 -26.40 6.61 -15.70
CA ILE A 293 -26.76 7.78 -16.51
C ILE A 293 -25.55 8.67 -16.81
N ALA A 294 -24.39 8.34 -16.25
CA ALA A 294 -23.13 9.03 -16.43
C ALA A 294 -21.97 8.03 -16.45
N GLU A 295 -20.83 8.49 -16.94
CA GLU A 295 -19.55 7.79 -16.82
C GLU A 295 -19.03 7.83 -15.37
N CYS A 296 -18.12 6.91 -15.03
CA CYS A 296 -17.48 6.86 -13.72
C CYS A 296 -16.83 8.20 -13.36
N LYS A 297 -16.92 8.63 -12.10
CA LYS A 297 -16.20 9.84 -11.65
C LYS A 297 -14.73 9.51 -11.41
N ASN A 298 -13.86 10.49 -11.68
CA ASN A 298 -12.47 10.42 -11.29
C ASN A 298 -12.28 10.94 -9.86
N ARG A 299 -11.39 10.29 -9.11
CA ARG A 299 -10.92 10.76 -7.80
C ARG A 299 -9.90 11.90 -7.97
N LYS A 300 -9.67 12.68 -6.91
CA LYS A 300 -8.67 13.76 -6.96
C LYS A 300 -7.22 13.29 -6.77
N ASP A 301 -7.02 12.18 -6.08
CA ASP A 301 -5.73 11.52 -5.77
C ASP A 301 -5.59 10.18 -6.54
N PRO A 302 -5.54 10.16 -7.89
CA PRO A 302 -5.33 8.92 -8.62
C PRO A 302 -3.92 8.38 -8.32
N PHE A 303 -3.79 7.08 -8.09
CA PHE A 303 -2.52 6.47 -7.68
C PHE A 303 -2.23 5.19 -8.44
N SER A 304 -0.95 4.80 -8.44
CA SER A 304 -0.46 3.59 -9.13
C SER A 304 0.27 2.69 -8.16
N THR A 305 0.13 1.38 -8.33
CA THR A 305 0.98 0.39 -7.67
C THR A 305 1.77 -0.40 -8.71
N TYR A 306 2.96 -0.89 -8.32
CA TYR A 306 3.89 -1.59 -9.21
C TYR A 306 4.37 -2.94 -8.67
N HIS A 307 3.79 -3.43 -7.57
CA HIS A 307 4.16 -4.73 -6.98
C HIS A 307 3.89 -5.91 -7.91
N ALA A 308 2.95 -5.77 -8.85
CA ALA A 308 2.71 -6.76 -9.89
C ALA A 308 3.81 -6.81 -10.98
N GLY A 309 4.79 -5.90 -10.98
CA GLY A 309 5.76 -5.80 -12.07
C GLY A 309 5.15 -5.31 -13.39
N PHE A 310 4.02 -4.61 -13.29
CA PHE A 310 3.36 -3.74 -14.26
C PHE A 310 2.50 -2.73 -13.48
N GLU A 311 2.00 -1.68 -14.14
CA GLU A 311 1.20 -0.65 -13.49
C GLU A 311 -0.24 -1.09 -13.21
N ILE A 312 -0.70 -0.94 -11.96
CA ILE A 312 -2.12 -1.02 -11.60
C ILE A 312 -2.54 0.38 -11.13
N ARG A 313 -3.24 1.11 -12.01
CA ARG A 313 -3.74 2.47 -11.77
C ARG A 313 -5.13 2.43 -11.14
N THR A 314 -5.40 3.33 -10.20
CA THR A 314 -6.72 3.50 -9.57
C THR A 314 -7.21 4.94 -9.72
N HIS A 315 -8.30 5.13 -10.46
CA HIS A 315 -8.99 6.42 -10.63
C HIS A 315 -10.34 6.50 -9.91
N ARG A 316 -10.87 5.37 -9.43
CA ARG A 316 -12.28 5.28 -9.03
C ARG A 316 -12.44 5.21 -7.52
N LEU A 317 -13.54 5.80 -7.05
CA LEU A 317 -14.03 5.71 -5.67
C LEU A 317 -15.48 5.23 -5.71
N CYS A 318 -15.81 4.20 -4.93
CA CYS A 318 -17.18 3.74 -4.80
C CYS A 318 -17.98 4.76 -3.98
N ARG A 319 -19.03 5.32 -4.57
CA ARG A 319 -19.88 6.35 -3.97
C ARG A 319 -21.11 5.77 -3.31
N ASN A 320 -21.67 4.71 -3.88
CA ASN A 320 -22.82 4.02 -3.32
C ASN A 320 -22.74 2.51 -3.56
N ILE A 321 -23.28 1.75 -2.63
CA ILE A 321 -23.65 0.35 -2.87
C ILE A 321 -25.18 0.28 -2.82
N LEU A 322 -25.79 -0.10 -3.94
CA LEU A 322 -27.23 -0.05 -4.17
C LEU A 322 -27.83 -1.44 -4.18
N MET A 323 -28.94 -1.64 -3.50
CA MET A 323 -29.67 -2.91 -3.45
C MET A 323 -30.95 -2.80 -4.28
N PHE A 324 -31.08 -3.66 -5.28
CA PHE A 324 -32.24 -3.74 -6.17
C PHE A 324 -32.97 -5.06 -6.05
N HIS A 325 -34.30 -5.00 -6.12
CA HIS A 325 -35.20 -6.15 -6.18
C HIS A 325 -35.87 -6.24 -7.55
N ARG A 326 -35.96 -7.45 -8.10
CA ARG A 326 -36.67 -7.74 -9.35
C ARG A 326 -37.74 -8.81 -9.10
N PHE A 327 -38.96 -8.36 -8.85
CA PHE A 327 -40.14 -9.21 -8.70
C PHE A 327 -41.23 -8.76 -9.66
N LYS A 328 -41.97 -9.70 -10.26
CA LYS A 328 -43.01 -9.39 -11.26
C LYS A 328 -44.11 -8.50 -10.66
N GLU A 329 -44.38 -8.67 -9.38
CA GLU A 329 -45.34 -7.92 -8.56
C GLU A 329 -44.95 -6.44 -8.40
N LEU A 330 -43.66 -6.13 -8.55
CA LEU A 330 -43.12 -4.78 -8.44
C LEU A 330 -43.07 -4.05 -9.79
N GLY A 331 -43.35 -4.75 -10.90
CA GLY A 331 -43.32 -4.22 -12.26
C GLY A 331 -42.18 -4.82 -13.09
N GLN A 332 -41.90 -4.19 -14.24
CA GLN A 332 -40.91 -4.71 -15.20
C GLN A 332 -39.46 -4.31 -14.86
N ASN A 333 -39.27 -3.17 -14.21
CA ASN A 333 -37.95 -2.65 -13.88
C ASN A 333 -37.56 -3.01 -12.44
N PRO A 334 -36.27 -3.31 -12.18
CA PRO A 334 -35.79 -3.49 -10.81
C PRO A 334 -36.00 -2.23 -9.96
N ILE A 335 -36.37 -2.43 -8.69
CA ILE A 335 -36.69 -1.37 -7.73
C ILE A 335 -35.55 -1.22 -6.73
N LEU A 336 -35.10 0.01 -6.50
CA LEU A 336 -34.14 0.33 -5.45
C LEU A 336 -34.81 0.18 -4.08
N VAL A 337 -34.24 -0.63 -3.18
CA VAL A 337 -34.80 -0.86 -1.84
C VAL A 337 -33.93 -0.32 -0.72
N SER A 338 -32.61 -0.28 -0.90
CA SER A 338 -31.68 0.33 0.05
C SER A 338 -30.40 0.78 -0.64
N SER A 339 -29.70 1.73 -0.03
CA SER A 339 -28.35 2.12 -0.41
C SER A 339 -27.46 2.31 0.81
N THR A 340 -26.17 2.05 0.66
CA THR A 340 -25.12 2.52 1.55
C THR A 340 -24.31 3.56 0.78
N SER A 341 -24.30 4.80 1.26
CA SER A 341 -23.70 5.95 0.59
C SER A 341 -22.42 6.39 1.30
N PHE A 342 -21.38 6.70 0.55
CA PHE A 342 -20.04 7.04 1.04
C PHE A 342 -19.68 8.47 0.63
N GLU A 343 -19.49 9.34 1.61
CA GLU A 343 -18.99 10.71 1.40
C GLU A 343 -17.50 10.78 1.73
N TYR A 344 -16.74 11.48 0.90
CA TYR A 344 -15.29 11.56 1.00
C TYR A 344 -14.81 13.00 1.18
N HIS A 345 -13.72 13.17 1.93
CA HIS A 345 -12.89 14.35 1.87
C HIS A 345 -11.76 14.11 0.85
N GLU A 346 -12.00 14.55 -0.39
CA GLU A 346 -11.07 14.36 -1.51
C GLU A 346 -10.09 15.52 -1.65
N THR A 347 -8.79 15.19 -1.60
CA THR A 347 -7.68 16.10 -1.90
C THR A 347 -6.79 15.49 -2.99
N PRO A 348 -5.92 16.26 -3.65
CA PRO A 348 -4.93 15.71 -4.59
C PRO A 348 -3.89 14.77 -3.95
N THR A 349 -3.67 14.87 -2.63
CA THR A 349 -2.68 14.05 -1.90
C THR A 349 -3.29 12.76 -1.38
N VAL A 350 -4.41 12.86 -0.66
CA VAL A 350 -5.08 11.72 -0.04
C VAL A 350 -6.59 11.95 0.04
N THR A 351 -7.36 10.91 -0.29
CA THR A 351 -8.81 10.86 -0.05
C THR A 351 -9.13 10.04 1.19
N LEU A 352 -9.96 10.61 2.07
CA LEU A 352 -10.39 10.02 3.33
C LEU A 352 -11.90 9.82 3.34
N LEU A 353 -12.39 8.67 3.80
CA LEU A 353 -13.82 8.40 3.97
C LEU A 353 -14.35 9.24 5.13
N LYS A 354 -15.23 10.19 4.86
CA LYS A 354 -15.73 11.15 5.85
C LYS A 354 -17.02 10.67 6.50
N LYS A 355 -17.94 10.11 5.71
CA LYS A 355 -19.25 9.67 6.20
C LYS A 355 -19.75 8.43 5.50
N VAL A 356 -20.53 7.63 6.23
CA VAL A 356 -21.34 6.53 5.69
C VAL A 356 -22.79 6.68 6.16
N GLU A 357 -23.72 6.62 5.21
CA GLU A 357 -25.15 6.70 5.47
C GLU A 357 -25.88 5.48 4.87
N SER A 358 -26.79 4.87 5.63
CA SER A 358 -27.68 3.82 5.15
C SER A 358 -29.08 4.38 4.93
N ILE A 359 -29.60 4.20 3.71
CA ILE A 359 -30.86 4.77 3.26
C ILE A 359 -31.78 3.64 2.80
N GLY A 360 -32.99 3.59 3.34
CA GLY A 360 -34.06 2.71 2.88
C GLY A 360 -35.00 3.43 1.94
N TYR A 361 -35.39 2.76 0.84
CA TYR A 361 -36.30 3.26 -0.17
C TYR A 361 -37.58 2.45 -0.18
N ARG A 362 -38.69 3.14 -0.41
CA ARG A 362 -40.01 2.55 -0.54
C ARG A 362 -40.68 3.11 -1.78
N TYR A 363 -41.02 2.23 -2.72
CA TYR A 363 -41.74 2.56 -3.93
C TYR A 363 -43.23 2.24 -3.75
N GLU A 364 -44.09 3.27 -3.74
CA GLU A 364 -45.54 3.13 -3.61
C GLU A 364 -46.24 4.05 -4.61
N LYS A 365 -47.22 3.52 -5.36
CA LYS A 365 -48.07 4.30 -6.29
C LYS A 365 -47.29 5.10 -7.35
N GLY A 366 -46.14 4.58 -7.79
CA GLY A 366 -45.31 5.24 -8.80
C GLY A 366 -44.28 6.23 -8.23
N GLU A 367 -44.18 6.35 -6.91
CA GLU A 367 -43.27 7.30 -6.26
C GLU A 367 -42.37 6.60 -5.23
N TYR A 368 -41.09 6.92 -5.26
CA TYR A 368 -40.11 6.66 -4.22
C TYR A 368 -40.25 7.63 -3.06
N LYS A 369 -40.21 7.06 -1.86
CA LYS A 369 -39.96 7.73 -0.59
C LYS A 369 -38.73 7.11 0.04
N GLN A 370 -37.94 7.89 0.77
CA GLN A 370 -36.76 7.39 1.45
C GLN A 370 -36.73 7.79 2.92
N LYS A 371 -35.96 7.05 3.71
CA LYS A 371 -35.60 7.39 5.08
C LYS A 371 -34.22 6.83 5.39
N SER A 372 -33.39 7.60 6.07
CA SER A 372 -32.04 7.16 6.46
C SER A 372 -31.94 6.85 7.95
N LEU A 373 -30.96 6.01 8.27
CA LEU A 373 -30.39 5.91 9.62
C LEU A 373 -29.44 7.10 9.85
N PRO A 374 -29.16 7.47 11.11
CA PRO A 374 -28.12 8.45 11.39
C PRO A 374 -26.79 8.06 10.75
N GLU A 375 -26.14 9.03 10.12
CA GLU A 375 -24.85 8.85 9.46
C GLU A 375 -23.74 8.55 10.48
N ILE A 376 -22.78 7.73 10.06
CA ILE A 376 -21.52 7.55 10.79
C ILE A 376 -20.51 8.51 10.22
N GLU A 377 -19.88 9.31 11.08
CA GLU A 377 -18.83 10.26 10.71
C GLU A 377 -17.46 9.80 11.21
N PHE A 378 -16.44 10.08 10.40
CA PHE A 378 -15.05 9.75 10.65
C PHE A 378 -14.18 11.01 10.66
N ASP A 379 -13.28 11.11 11.63
CA ASP A 379 -12.17 12.08 11.58
C ASP A 379 -10.83 11.36 11.66
N TYR A 380 -9.79 12.05 11.19
CA TYR A 380 -8.45 11.53 11.06
C TYR A 380 -7.44 12.45 11.75
N THR A 381 -6.29 11.88 12.09
CA THR A 381 -5.11 12.66 12.48
C THR A 381 -4.69 13.56 11.32
N LYS A 382 -4.25 14.78 11.64
CA LYS A 382 -3.99 15.81 10.64
C LYS A 382 -2.50 16.11 10.53
N PHE A 383 -2.09 16.47 9.33
CA PHE A 383 -0.80 17.12 9.12
C PHE A 383 -0.92 18.61 9.45
N GLU A 384 -0.51 18.99 10.65
CA GLU A 384 -0.53 20.38 11.14
C GLU A 384 0.84 20.76 11.74
N PRO A 385 1.81 21.21 10.90
CA PRO A 385 3.14 21.56 11.37
C PRO A 385 3.13 22.62 12.47
N LYS A 386 3.85 22.34 13.56
CA LYS A 386 3.90 23.19 14.76
C LYS A 386 4.45 24.58 14.43
N LYS A 387 3.69 25.59 14.81
CA LYS A 387 4.01 27.00 14.60
C LYS A 387 4.05 27.73 15.94
N THR A 388 5.02 28.61 16.11
CA THR A 388 5.02 29.63 17.16
C THR A 388 4.51 30.94 16.58
N GLU A 389 3.58 31.58 17.30
CA GLU A 389 3.09 32.90 16.96
C GLU A 389 3.70 33.91 17.93
N ASN A 390 4.62 34.73 17.43
CA ASN A 390 5.17 35.88 18.17
C ASN A 390 5.06 37.12 17.28
N ASN A 391 4.37 38.16 17.75
CA ASN A 391 4.18 39.44 17.04
C ASN A 391 3.69 39.28 15.59
N ASN A 392 2.68 38.44 15.33
CA ASN A 392 2.15 38.10 14.00
C ASN A 392 3.16 37.44 13.03
N ILE A 393 4.30 36.97 13.54
CA ILE A 393 5.27 36.18 12.76
C ILE A 393 5.11 34.72 13.17
N ILE A 394 4.62 33.91 12.23
CA ILE A 394 4.50 32.47 12.35
C ILE A 394 5.87 31.85 12.04
N ARG A 395 6.53 31.22 13.03
CA ARG A 395 7.81 30.52 12.84
C ARG A 395 7.71 29.03 13.17
N PRO A 396 8.43 28.15 12.46
CA PRO A 396 8.55 26.76 12.85
C PRO A 396 9.20 26.64 14.24
N LEU A 397 8.67 25.74 15.07
CA LEU A 397 9.17 25.49 16.42
C LEU A 397 10.29 24.43 16.38
N PHE A 398 11.54 24.87 16.22
CA PHE A 398 12.69 23.98 16.39
C PHE A 398 12.95 23.73 17.88
N GLU A 399 13.08 22.46 18.24
CA GLU A 399 13.41 22.00 19.59
C GLU A 399 14.83 21.40 19.58
N PRO A 400 15.64 21.61 20.64
CA PRO A 400 16.95 20.96 20.70
C PRO A 400 16.75 19.46 20.93
N LEU A 401 17.57 18.62 20.29
CA LEU A 401 17.79 17.26 20.81
C LEU A 401 18.41 17.40 22.20
N ILE A 402 18.01 16.54 23.14
CA ILE A 402 18.40 16.66 24.54
C ILE A 402 19.14 15.41 25.05
N ASP A 403 20.01 15.62 26.04
CA ASP A 403 20.63 14.56 26.81
C ASP A 403 19.72 14.05 27.95
N GLU A 404 20.17 12.99 28.62
CA GLU A 404 19.57 12.41 29.83
C GLU A 404 19.36 13.41 31.00
N SER A 405 20.01 14.57 30.97
CA SER A 405 19.92 15.64 31.96
C SER A 405 19.08 16.84 31.50
N ASP A 406 18.30 16.71 30.42
CA ASP A 406 17.46 17.78 29.84
C ASP A 406 18.25 18.98 29.28
N ARG A 407 19.50 18.76 28.89
CA ARG A 407 20.35 19.79 28.29
C ARG A 407 20.46 19.54 26.78
N PRO A 408 20.66 20.58 25.96
CA PRO A 408 20.92 20.39 24.54
C PRO A 408 22.06 19.39 24.32
N LEU A 409 21.82 18.41 23.45
CA LEU A 409 22.76 17.36 23.10
C LEU A 409 24.08 17.99 22.65
N PRO A 410 25.21 17.71 23.32
CA PRO A 410 26.50 18.27 22.94
C PRO A 410 26.94 17.67 21.61
N GLY A 411 27.27 18.53 20.65
CA GLY A 411 28.01 18.14 19.45
C GLY A 411 29.53 18.31 19.62
N LEU A 412 30.25 18.02 18.55
CA LEU A 412 31.69 18.18 18.38
C LEU A 412 32.01 19.47 17.64
N ASN A 413 33.10 20.14 18.04
CA ASN A 413 33.71 21.25 17.29
C ASN A 413 34.54 20.74 16.10
N LEU A 414 33.97 19.83 15.31
CA LEU A 414 34.59 19.18 14.15
C LEU A 414 33.67 19.33 12.92
N PRO A 415 34.14 19.07 11.69
CA PRO A 415 33.27 19.06 10.51
C PRO A 415 32.01 18.21 10.75
N PRO A 416 30.83 18.64 10.27
CA PRO A 416 29.57 17.99 10.59
C PRO A 416 29.42 16.68 9.81
N ASN A 417 29.97 15.60 10.37
CA ASN A 417 29.88 14.25 9.85
C ASN A 417 28.91 13.41 10.70
N TYR A 418 27.74 13.96 11.03
CA TYR A 418 26.72 13.27 11.81
C TYR A 418 25.78 12.50 10.89
N GLN A 419 25.37 11.32 11.31
CA GLN A 419 24.39 10.48 10.63
C GLN A 419 23.33 10.05 11.63
N SER A 420 22.06 10.21 11.29
CA SER A 420 20.98 9.59 12.06
C SER A 420 20.82 8.17 11.57
N ILE A 421 21.15 7.20 12.42
CA ILE A 421 21.17 5.77 12.05
C ILE A 421 20.66 4.93 13.21
N ASP A 422 19.79 3.98 12.90
CA ASP A 422 19.35 2.96 13.84
C ASP A 422 20.39 1.84 13.86
N LEU A 423 21.47 2.05 14.61
CA LEU A 423 22.58 1.10 14.68
C LEU A 423 22.17 -0.22 15.35
N TYR A 424 21.21 -0.15 16.27
CA TYR A 424 20.82 -1.26 17.15
C TYR A 424 19.58 -2.01 16.65
N GLY A 425 18.89 -1.49 15.63
CA GLY A 425 17.70 -2.10 15.06
C GLY A 425 16.46 -1.94 15.95
N GLU A 426 16.38 -0.83 16.68
CA GLU A 426 15.39 -0.57 17.73
C GLU A 426 14.15 0.18 17.22
N GLY A 427 14.14 0.55 15.94
CA GLY A 427 13.11 1.38 15.33
C GLY A 427 13.26 2.87 15.65
N ILE A 428 14.46 3.30 16.06
CA ILE A 428 14.80 4.70 16.33
C ILE A 428 16.28 4.98 16.06
N PRO A 429 16.61 6.04 15.29
CA PRO A 429 17.98 6.38 15.02
C PRO A 429 18.67 7.08 16.20
N GLY A 430 19.87 6.59 16.53
CA GLY A 430 20.87 7.35 17.26
C GLY A 430 21.57 8.39 16.39
N VAL A 431 22.55 9.10 16.97
CA VAL A 431 23.45 9.96 16.22
C VAL A 431 24.81 9.28 16.14
N LEU A 432 25.24 8.90 14.93
CA LEU A 432 26.58 8.39 14.65
C LEU A 432 27.46 9.52 14.12
N TYR A 433 28.66 9.66 14.67
CA TYR A 433 29.70 10.52 14.13
C TYR A 433 30.90 9.66 13.72
N SER A 434 31.44 9.93 12.53
CA SER A 434 32.74 9.38 12.15
C SER A 434 33.53 10.32 11.24
N ASP A 435 34.82 10.46 11.48
CA ASP A 435 35.75 11.26 10.66
C ASP A 435 36.96 10.45 10.17
N GLY A 436 36.90 9.13 10.31
CA GLY A 436 38.00 8.22 9.99
C GLY A 436 39.06 8.08 11.09
N ALA A 437 39.08 8.95 12.10
CA ALA A 437 39.93 8.84 13.28
C ALA A 437 39.11 8.45 14.53
N SER A 438 37.94 9.06 14.70
CA SER A 438 37.02 8.87 15.82
C SER A 438 35.70 8.33 15.30
N THR A 439 35.08 7.44 16.07
CA THR A 439 33.72 6.97 15.83
C THR A 439 32.95 7.02 17.14
N LEU A 440 31.93 7.87 17.21
CA LEU A 440 31.13 8.11 18.41
C LEU A 440 29.66 7.85 18.10
N TYR A 441 28.94 7.28 19.06
CA TYR A 441 27.51 7.06 18.96
C TYR A 441 26.78 7.65 20.17
N TRP A 442 25.74 8.44 19.90
CA TRP A 442 24.77 8.89 20.90
C TRP A 442 23.54 8.00 20.76
N GLU A 443 23.37 7.11 21.71
CA GLU A 443 22.27 6.14 21.76
C GLU A 443 20.96 6.85 22.13
N PRO A 444 19.84 6.58 21.43
CA PRO A 444 18.54 7.10 21.80
C PRO A 444 17.98 6.35 23.01
N GLN A 445 17.32 7.06 23.92
CA GLN A 445 16.77 6.52 25.17
C GLN A 445 15.36 7.05 25.42
N GLY A 446 14.53 6.22 26.03
CA GLY A 446 13.19 6.62 26.46
C GLY A 446 13.25 7.62 27.61
N LEU A 447 12.69 8.80 27.41
CA LEU A 447 12.53 9.80 28.46
C LEU A 447 11.11 9.72 29.02
N THR A 448 10.95 9.41 30.31
CA THR A 448 9.66 9.47 30.99
C THR A 448 9.67 10.57 32.05
N LYS A 449 8.90 11.65 31.84
CA LYS A 449 8.72 12.75 32.79
C LYS A 449 7.24 12.95 33.09
N GLY A 450 6.78 12.42 34.22
CA GLY A 450 5.36 12.48 34.60
C GLY A 450 4.49 11.71 33.60
N THR A 451 3.54 12.40 32.96
CA THR A 451 2.69 11.83 31.90
C THR A 451 3.29 12.00 30.48
N ASN A 452 4.41 12.72 30.34
CA ASN A 452 5.02 12.97 29.04
C ASN A 452 6.16 11.97 28.80
N SER A 453 6.08 11.29 27.66
CA SER A 453 7.14 10.45 27.11
C SER A 453 7.82 11.16 25.95
N GLY A 454 9.14 11.01 25.84
CA GLY A 454 9.92 11.54 24.72
C GLY A 454 11.19 10.74 24.50
N VAL A 455 12.12 11.31 23.73
CA VAL A 455 13.42 10.71 23.43
C VAL A 455 14.50 11.65 23.98
N SER A 456 15.43 11.08 24.73
CA SER A 456 16.71 11.72 25.07
C SER A 456 17.85 10.90 24.49
N TYR A 457 19.05 11.45 24.48
CA TYR A 457 20.24 10.75 23.98
C TYR A 457 21.27 10.57 25.10
N ALA A 458 21.88 9.40 25.15
CA ALA A 458 22.97 9.11 26.05
C ALA A 458 24.21 9.97 25.75
N SER A 459 25.10 10.09 26.74
CA SER A 459 26.44 10.65 26.52
C SER A 459 27.19 9.88 25.41
N PRO A 460 27.99 10.57 24.56
CA PRO A 460 28.65 9.92 23.42
C PRO A 460 29.57 8.80 23.86
N LYS A 461 29.39 7.63 23.25
CA LYS A 461 30.22 6.45 23.50
C LYS A 461 31.17 6.21 22.35
N THR A 462 32.43 5.95 22.66
CA THR A 462 33.40 5.48 21.68
C THR A 462 33.13 4.02 21.34
N LEU A 463 32.93 3.72 20.06
CA LEU A 463 32.84 2.35 19.57
C LEU A 463 34.25 1.77 19.43
N LEU A 464 34.83 1.29 20.54
CA LEU A 464 36.24 0.88 20.61
C LEU A 464 36.56 -0.27 19.64
N GLU A 465 35.63 -1.20 19.47
CA GLU A 465 35.73 -2.36 18.57
C GLU A 465 35.25 -2.05 17.15
N PHE A 466 34.99 -0.78 16.82
CA PHE A 466 34.60 -0.39 15.47
C PHE A 466 35.71 -0.79 14.47
N PRO A 467 35.36 -1.40 13.31
CA PRO A 467 36.32 -1.82 12.29
C PRO A 467 37.34 -0.73 11.93
N ILE A 468 38.55 -1.10 11.50
CA ILE A 468 39.58 -0.11 11.15
C ILE A 468 39.16 0.78 9.97
N GLU A 469 38.20 0.31 9.19
CA GLU A 469 37.55 0.98 8.07
C GLU A 469 36.54 2.08 8.50
N ARG A 470 36.99 3.03 9.35
CA ARG A 470 36.13 4.02 10.04
C ARG A 470 35.66 5.20 9.19
N SER A 471 36.34 5.49 8.09
CA SER A 471 35.95 6.61 7.22
C SER A 471 34.82 6.15 6.31
N PHE A 472 33.61 6.61 6.59
CA PHE A 472 32.52 6.67 5.63
C PHE A 472 32.77 7.87 4.72
N ALA A 473 32.37 7.78 3.46
CA ALA A 473 32.44 8.96 2.62
C ALA A 473 31.40 10.00 3.04
N GLN A 474 31.75 11.26 2.77
CA GLN A 474 30.86 12.42 2.86
C GLN A 474 29.82 12.38 1.73
N GLY A 475 29.04 11.31 1.65
CA GLY A 475 27.77 11.34 0.94
C GLY A 475 26.71 11.74 1.94
N ASN A 476 25.84 12.69 1.59
CA ASN A 476 24.55 12.85 2.27
C ASN A 476 23.82 11.50 2.21
N GLN A 477 24.05 10.61 3.16
CA GLN A 477 23.43 9.27 3.22
C GLN A 477 21.92 9.35 3.51
N MET A 478 21.37 10.55 3.66
CA MET A 478 19.93 10.81 3.61
C MET A 478 19.35 10.84 2.19
N LEU A 479 20.16 10.64 1.15
CA LEU A 479 19.73 10.52 -0.24
C LEU A 479 19.31 9.07 -0.59
N GLY A 480 18.37 8.51 0.17
CA GLY A 480 17.82 7.16 -0.08
C GLY A 480 18.88 6.04 -0.16
N PRO A 481 18.52 4.82 -0.60
CA PRO A 481 19.49 3.75 -0.81
C PRO A 481 20.53 4.07 -1.92
N SER A 482 20.30 5.13 -2.69
CA SER A 482 21.02 5.44 -3.94
C SER A 482 22.11 6.48 -3.78
N ALA A 483 23.03 6.29 -2.84
CA ALA A 483 24.29 7.01 -2.86
C ALA A 483 25.23 6.37 -3.90
N SER A 484 25.68 7.13 -4.89
CA SER A 484 26.88 6.77 -5.64
C SER A 484 28.03 6.65 -4.64
N VAL A 485 28.61 5.46 -4.55
CA VAL A 485 29.56 5.09 -3.50
C VAL A 485 30.92 5.70 -3.83
N GLU A 486 31.09 6.99 -3.56
CA GLU A 486 32.43 7.46 -3.23
C GLU A 486 32.80 6.73 -1.94
N GLY A 487 33.81 5.86 -1.95
CA GLY A 487 34.25 5.11 -0.76
C GLY A 487 33.56 3.76 -0.55
N ASN A 488 34.30 2.67 -0.71
CA ASN A 488 33.83 1.28 -0.68
C ASN A 488 33.33 0.74 0.69
N ARG A 489 32.63 1.56 1.50
CA ARG A 489 32.23 1.24 2.88
C ARG A 489 30.83 1.76 3.17
N MET A 490 29.94 0.88 3.63
CA MET A 490 28.51 1.21 3.79
C MET A 490 27.94 0.50 5.01
N LEU A 491 27.11 1.18 5.79
CA LEU A 491 26.26 0.54 6.79
C LEU A 491 24.95 0.13 6.12
N MET A 492 24.62 -1.15 6.18
CA MET A 492 23.37 -1.67 5.63
C MET A 492 22.86 -2.85 6.46
N ASP A 493 21.55 -3.04 6.48
CA ASP A 493 20.95 -4.29 6.93
C ASP A 493 21.02 -5.31 5.78
N LEU A 494 21.91 -6.29 5.91
CA LEU A 494 22.12 -7.31 4.88
C LEU A 494 21.05 -8.40 4.89
N ALA A 495 20.45 -8.68 6.04
CA ALA A 495 19.52 -9.80 6.21
C ALA A 495 18.04 -9.35 6.21
N SER A 496 17.80 -8.04 6.17
CA SER A 496 16.48 -7.43 6.37
C SER A 496 15.87 -7.83 7.75
N ASP A 497 16.71 -7.98 8.76
CA ASP A 497 16.33 -8.37 10.13
C ASP A 497 16.51 -7.25 11.17
N GLY A 498 16.84 -6.03 10.70
CA GLY A 498 17.12 -4.85 11.51
C GLY A 498 18.57 -4.74 11.97
N ARG A 499 19.44 -5.72 11.69
CA ARG A 499 20.82 -5.71 12.20
C ARG A 499 21.78 -5.09 11.20
N MET A 500 22.39 -3.98 11.59
CA MET A 500 23.34 -3.26 10.75
C MET A 500 24.67 -4.02 10.57
N ALA A 501 25.14 -4.04 9.33
CA ALA A 501 26.44 -4.55 8.94
C ALA A 501 27.26 -3.46 8.24
N LEU A 502 28.55 -3.39 8.55
CA LEU A 502 29.51 -2.56 7.81
C LEU A 502 30.04 -3.37 6.63
N VAL A 503 29.48 -3.14 5.45
CA VAL A 503 29.99 -3.72 4.21
C VAL A 503 31.23 -2.97 3.76
N VAL A 504 32.26 -3.74 3.38
CA VAL A 504 33.52 -3.25 2.88
C VAL A 504 33.85 -3.95 1.57
N SER A 505 34.15 -3.18 0.53
CA SER A 505 34.68 -3.69 -0.73
C SER A 505 36.10 -3.17 -0.97
N ARG A 506 37.00 -4.04 -1.42
CA ARG A 506 38.36 -3.67 -1.85
C ARG A 506 38.81 -4.63 -2.93
N LEU A 507 39.74 -4.18 -3.77
CA LEU A 507 40.45 -5.04 -4.72
C LEU A 507 40.93 -6.33 -4.03
N GLY A 508 40.34 -7.46 -4.43
CA GLY A 508 40.68 -8.80 -3.95
C GLY A 508 39.98 -9.29 -2.67
N SER A 509 39.16 -8.48 -2.00
CA SER A 509 38.29 -8.98 -0.91
C SER A 509 37.10 -8.06 -0.66
N SER A 510 35.89 -8.63 -0.67
CA SER A 510 34.65 -7.94 -0.29
C SER A 510 33.95 -8.76 0.78
N GLY A 511 33.33 -8.09 1.73
CA GLY A 511 32.69 -8.73 2.87
C GLY A 511 32.08 -7.71 3.82
N TYR A 512 31.82 -8.11 5.05
CA TYR A 512 31.18 -7.25 6.04
C TYR A 512 31.64 -7.55 7.46
N TYR A 513 31.41 -6.58 8.34
CA TYR A 513 31.45 -6.76 9.80
C TYR A 513 30.02 -6.65 10.31
N GLN A 514 29.50 -7.67 10.99
CA GLN A 514 28.15 -7.62 11.57
C GLN A 514 28.20 -6.90 12.93
N TYR A 515 27.29 -5.97 13.17
CA TYR A 515 27.11 -5.41 14.51
C TYR A 515 26.29 -6.37 15.38
N ASN A 516 26.75 -6.60 16.61
CA ASN A 516 26.04 -7.37 17.64
C ASN A 516 25.56 -6.42 18.74
N PRO A 517 24.26 -6.06 18.78
CA PRO A 517 23.75 -5.14 19.79
C PRO A 517 23.84 -5.70 21.22
N ASP A 518 23.64 -7.01 21.41
CA ASP A 518 23.64 -7.64 22.75
C ASP A 518 25.02 -7.59 23.44
N GLN A 519 26.09 -7.58 22.64
CA GLN A 519 27.47 -7.55 23.11
C GLN A 519 28.14 -6.19 22.88
N ASP A 520 27.43 -5.25 22.25
CA ASP A 520 27.92 -3.94 21.84
C ASP A 520 29.28 -4.02 21.10
N SER A 521 29.38 -5.00 20.18
CA SER A 521 30.62 -5.34 19.51
C SER A 521 30.42 -5.60 18.02
N TRP A 522 31.50 -5.48 17.26
CA TRP A 522 31.53 -5.88 15.86
C TRP A 522 32.12 -7.28 15.75
N GLN A 523 31.44 -8.15 15.01
CA GLN A 523 32.00 -9.45 14.67
C GLN A 523 33.21 -9.30 13.76
N GLY A 524 34.09 -10.30 13.74
CA GLY A 524 35.22 -10.34 12.80
C GLY A 524 34.75 -10.37 11.34
N PHE A 525 35.59 -9.82 10.45
CA PHE A 525 35.28 -9.72 9.01
C PHE A 525 34.84 -11.05 8.40
N GLN A 526 33.67 -11.04 7.76
CA GLN A 526 33.13 -12.17 7.01
C GLN A 526 33.23 -11.87 5.50
N PRO A 527 33.99 -12.66 4.72
CA PRO A 527 34.03 -12.49 3.27
C PRO A 527 32.72 -12.94 2.63
N PHE A 528 32.29 -12.24 1.58
CA PHE A 528 31.16 -12.71 0.76
C PHE A 528 31.54 -13.95 -0.05
N GLU A 529 30.59 -14.88 -0.23
CA GLU A 529 30.76 -16.05 -1.08
C GLU A 529 30.88 -15.65 -2.56
N SER A 530 30.17 -14.59 -2.96
CA SER A 530 30.17 -14.03 -4.31
C SER A 530 29.96 -12.52 -4.27
N PHE A 531 30.73 -11.77 -5.07
CA PHE A 531 30.63 -10.31 -5.14
C PHE A 531 31.05 -9.81 -6.53
N PRO A 532 30.41 -8.76 -7.09
CA PRO A 532 30.77 -8.24 -8.41
C PRO A 532 32.20 -7.71 -8.45
N THR A 533 32.98 -8.11 -9.46
CA THR A 533 34.38 -7.68 -9.60
C THR A 533 34.51 -6.23 -10.09
N ASP A 534 33.45 -5.69 -10.68
CA ASP A 534 33.34 -4.33 -11.23
C ASP A 534 32.61 -3.37 -10.28
N PHE A 535 32.46 -3.71 -8.99
CA PHE A 535 31.77 -2.87 -8.01
C PHE A 535 32.36 -1.48 -7.81
N GLU A 536 33.66 -1.29 -8.00
CA GLU A 536 34.30 0.04 -7.92
C GLU A 536 33.92 0.97 -9.09
N HIS A 537 33.07 0.53 -10.01
CA HIS A 537 32.61 1.35 -11.12
C HIS A 537 31.74 2.52 -10.60
N PRO A 538 32.02 3.77 -11.01
CA PRO A 538 31.35 4.97 -10.45
C PRO A 538 29.86 5.09 -10.81
N GLN A 539 29.35 4.24 -11.72
CA GLN A 539 27.96 4.25 -12.18
C GLN A 539 27.10 3.15 -11.53
N GLN A 540 27.60 2.47 -10.49
CA GLN A 540 26.81 1.50 -9.73
C GLN A 540 25.85 2.21 -8.77
N GLN A 541 24.69 1.61 -8.55
CA GLN A 541 23.66 2.09 -7.63
C GLN A 541 23.20 0.93 -6.75
N MET A 542 23.11 1.19 -5.45
CA MET A 542 22.59 0.25 -4.47
C MET A 542 21.09 0.50 -4.31
N VAL A 543 20.25 -0.46 -4.66
CA VAL A 543 18.78 -0.30 -4.60
C VAL A 543 18.10 -1.66 -4.71
N ASP A 544 17.03 -1.89 -3.94
CA ASP A 544 16.20 -3.09 -4.10
C ASP A 544 15.51 -3.08 -5.48
N MET A 545 16.01 -3.93 -6.37
CA MET A 545 15.49 -4.11 -7.72
C MET A 545 14.64 -5.37 -7.85
N THR A 546 14.69 -6.31 -6.91
CA THR A 546 13.84 -7.51 -6.94
C THR A 546 12.52 -7.33 -6.19
N GLY A 547 12.45 -6.36 -5.27
CA GLY A 547 11.34 -6.10 -4.35
C GLY A 547 11.31 -7.05 -3.16
N ASP A 548 12.45 -7.65 -2.79
CA ASP A 548 12.56 -8.60 -1.67
C ASP A 548 13.01 -7.95 -0.35
N GLY A 549 13.20 -6.64 -0.33
CA GLY A 549 13.66 -5.88 0.82
C GLY A 549 15.18 -5.85 0.96
N LEU A 550 15.93 -6.61 0.15
CA LEU A 550 17.39 -6.61 0.17
C LEU A 550 17.92 -5.59 -0.84
N THR A 551 19.06 -4.98 -0.50
CA THR A 551 19.68 -3.98 -1.38
C THR A 551 20.49 -4.67 -2.49
N ASP A 552 20.01 -4.59 -3.73
CA ASP A 552 20.71 -5.12 -4.91
C ASP A 552 21.75 -4.12 -5.46
N ILE A 553 22.62 -4.60 -6.36
CA ILE A 553 23.53 -3.73 -7.13
C ILE A 553 23.01 -3.59 -8.56
N LEU A 554 22.72 -2.36 -8.96
CA LEU A 554 22.34 -1.97 -10.32
C LEU A 554 23.52 -1.28 -11.03
N PHE A 555 23.86 -1.76 -12.22
CA PHE A 555 24.70 -1.04 -13.17
C PHE A 555 23.85 -0.56 -14.34
N VAL A 556 23.95 0.74 -14.64
CA VAL A 556 23.32 1.37 -15.80
C VAL A 556 24.36 1.53 -16.90
N GLU A 557 24.31 0.69 -17.92
CA GLU A 557 25.23 0.72 -19.07
C GLU A 557 24.59 1.39 -20.30
N SER A 558 25.37 1.60 -21.35
CA SER A 558 24.90 2.34 -22.54
C SER A 558 23.73 1.68 -23.28
N ASP A 559 23.66 0.36 -23.34
CA ASP A 559 22.65 -0.43 -24.06
C ASP A 559 21.82 -1.36 -23.15
N ARG A 560 22.22 -1.53 -21.89
CA ARG A 560 21.63 -2.52 -20.97
C ARG A 560 21.69 -2.09 -19.51
N LEU A 561 20.91 -2.78 -18.70
CA LEU A 561 20.96 -2.76 -17.25
C LEU A 561 21.42 -4.13 -16.75
N ARG A 562 22.25 -4.12 -15.72
CA ARG A 562 22.74 -5.33 -15.05
C ARG A 562 22.42 -5.23 -13.56
N VAL A 563 21.63 -6.17 -13.05
CA VAL A 563 21.22 -6.21 -11.64
C VAL A 563 21.81 -7.44 -10.98
N TYR A 564 22.70 -7.27 -10.02
CA TYR A 564 23.15 -8.37 -9.16
C TYR A 564 22.23 -8.47 -7.94
N PRO A 565 21.40 -9.53 -7.84
CA PRO A 565 20.52 -9.68 -6.70
C PRO A 565 21.32 -9.94 -5.43
N SER A 566 20.93 -9.30 -4.34
CA SER A 566 21.46 -9.60 -3.01
C SER A 566 21.03 -10.99 -2.58
N LEU A 567 21.95 -11.70 -1.93
CA LEU A 567 21.74 -12.95 -1.23
C LEU A 567 21.97 -12.76 0.28
N GLY A 568 21.89 -11.51 0.74
CA GLY A 568 22.20 -11.06 2.09
C GLY A 568 23.65 -11.32 2.48
N GLU A 569 23.86 -12.02 3.59
CA GLU A 569 25.18 -12.35 4.13
C GLU A 569 26.07 -13.16 3.18
N LYS A 570 25.48 -13.82 2.17
CA LYS A 570 26.24 -14.58 1.14
C LYS A 570 26.84 -13.68 0.04
N GLY A 571 26.47 -12.40 -0.01
CA GLY A 571 26.89 -11.47 -1.04
C GLY A 571 25.86 -11.40 -2.16
N TYR A 572 26.28 -11.54 -3.42
CA TYR A 572 25.45 -11.28 -4.59
C TYR A 572 25.42 -12.42 -5.60
N GLY A 573 24.23 -12.67 -6.15
CA GLY A 573 23.96 -13.74 -7.11
C GLY A 573 24.34 -13.39 -8.55
N GLN A 574 23.99 -14.30 -9.47
CA GLN A 574 24.18 -14.08 -10.91
C GLN A 574 23.31 -12.92 -11.40
N PRO A 575 23.85 -12.04 -12.28
CA PRO A 575 23.14 -10.84 -12.65
C PRO A 575 21.98 -11.12 -13.61
N PHE A 576 20.89 -10.37 -13.43
CA PHE A 576 19.85 -10.23 -14.44
C PHE A 576 20.26 -9.16 -15.45
N MET A 577 20.05 -9.46 -16.74
CA MET A 577 20.30 -8.52 -17.82
C MET A 577 18.98 -8.07 -18.43
N SER A 578 18.83 -6.77 -18.65
CA SER A 578 17.69 -6.20 -19.37
C SER A 578 18.16 -5.08 -20.31
N PRO A 579 17.46 -4.83 -21.42
CA PRO A 579 17.80 -3.73 -22.31
C PRO A 579 17.56 -2.37 -21.62
N ARG A 580 18.39 -1.37 -21.93
CA ARG A 580 18.14 0.01 -21.47
C ARG A 580 17.07 0.65 -22.36
N GLU A 581 15.82 0.53 -21.95
CA GLU A 581 14.66 1.04 -22.68
C GLU A 581 14.14 2.38 -22.11
N HIS A 582 13.16 2.96 -22.80
CA HIS A 582 12.38 4.12 -22.34
C HIS A 582 13.19 5.36 -21.97
N ASP A 583 14.30 5.59 -22.68
CA ASP A 583 15.17 6.75 -22.51
C ASP A 583 15.68 6.92 -21.07
N LEU A 584 15.92 5.81 -20.37
CA LEU A 584 16.47 5.81 -19.01
C LEU A 584 17.74 6.68 -18.96
N PRO A 585 17.79 7.67 -18.05
CA PRO A 585 18.95 8.55 -17.92
C PRO A 585 20.17 7.77 -17.41
N MET A 586 21.35 8.25 -17.76
CA MET A 586 22.62 7.75 -17.22
C MET A 586 23.21 8.82 -16.30
N THR A 587 23.78 8.38 -15.19
CA THR A 587 24.48 9.26 -14.26
C THR A 587 25.65 9.95 -14.96
N LYS A 588 25.67 11.28 -14.90
CA LYS A 588 26.83 12.11 -15.26
C LYS A 588 27.46 12.60 -13.96
N PRO A 589 28.60 12.04 -13.53
CA PRO A 589 29.28 12.51 -12.33
C PRO A 589 29.55 14.02 -12.41
N GLY A 590 29.18 14.75 -11.35
CA GLY A 590 29.47 16.19 -11.22
C GLY A 590 28.47 17.14 -11.90
N ASP A 591 27.32 16.68 -12.37
CA ASP A 591 26.25 17.59 -12.81
C ASP A 591 25.60 18.27 -11.60
N ALA A 592 25.96 19.54 -11.37
CA ALA A 592 25.48 20.30 -10.21
C ALA A 592 24.00 20.71 -10.32
N GLU A 593 23.35 20.55 -11.48
CA GLU A 593 22.00 21.04 -11.75
C GLU A 593 20.98 19.91 -12.01
N GLU A 594 21.42 18.66 -11.91
CA GLU A 594 20.59 17.47 -12.13
C GLU A 594 20.70 16.53 -10.92
N VAL A 595 19.55 16.17 -10.35
CA VAL A 595 19.45 15.07 -9.39
C VAL A 595 19.05 13.82 -10.14
N LEU A 596 19.76 12.72 -9.94
CA LEU A 596 19.39 11.39 -10.44
C LEU A 596 19.55 10.35 -9.33
N GLN A 597 18.44 9.96 -8.70
CA GLN A 597 18.40 9.12 -7.50
C GLN A 597 17.18 8.20 -7.51
N PHE A 598 17.08 7.26 -6.57
CA PHE A 598 15.83 6.54 -6.35
C PHE A 598 15.05 7.09 -5.16
N ALA A 599 13.73 7.12 -5.30
CA ALA A 599 12.79 7.43 -4.23
C ALA A 599 11.43 6.76 -4.49
N ASP A 600 10.64 6.59 -3.44
CA ASP A 600 9.25 6.11 -3.54
C ASP A 600 8.30 7.26 -3.91
N MET A 601 8.30 7.63 -5.19
CA MET A 601 7.48 8.73 -5.69
C MET A 601 5.98 8.40 -5.79
N PHE A 602 5.59 7.13 -5.64
CA PHE A 602 4.20 6.66 -5.80
C PHE A 602 3.59 6.11 -4.50
N GLY A 603 4.35 6.11 -3.39
CA GLY A 603 3.87 5.69 -2.07
C GLY A 603 3.58 4.19 -1.98
N THR A 604 4.41 3.38 -2.65
CA THR A 604 4.25 1.92 -2.74
C THR A 604 5.27 1.14 -1.91
N GLY A 605 6.20 1.82 -1.24
CA GLY A 605 7.38 1.23 -0.62
C GLY A 605 8.47 0.81 -1.61
N LYS A 606 8.23 0.92 -2.94
CA LYS A 606 9.22 0.60 -3.97
C LYS A 606 10.04 1.83 -4.35
N GLN A 607 11.32 1.60 -4.62
CA GLN A 607 12.24 2.61 -5.08
C GLN A 607 12.15 2.77 -6.60
N HIS A 608 11.96 4.01 -7.08
CA HIS A 608 11.82 4.36 -8.49
C HIS A 608 12.88 5.36 -8.91
N LEU A 609 13.36 5.29 -10.16
CA LEU A 609 14.40 6.19 -10.63
C LEU A 609 13.80 7.57 -10.91
N VAL A 610 14.31 8.61 -10.27
CA VAL A 610 13.83 9.99 -10.35
C VAL A 610 14.92 10.89 -10.90
N ARG A 611 14.56 11.71 -11.88
CA ARG A 611 15.38 12.81 -12.38
C ARG A 611 14.73 14.15 -12.07
N ILE A 612 15.47 15.06 -11.44
CA ILE A 612 15.00 16.41 -11.10
C ILE A 612 15.94 17.43 -11.72
N ARG A 613 15.35 18.39 -12.43
CA ARG A 613 15.99 19.61 -12.94
C ARG A 613 15.07 20.80 -12.63
N ASP A 614 15.54 22.02 -12.87
CA ASP A 614 14.70 23.20 -12.66
C ASP A 614 13.41 23.14 -13.51
N GLY A 615 12.26 23.14 -12.83
CA GLY A 615 10.93 23.08 -13.44
C GLY A 615 10.56 21.74 -14.07
N VAL A 616 11.31 20.66 -13.84
CA VAL A 616 11.05 19.33 -14.42
C VAL A 616 11.36 18.22 -13.42
N VAL A 617 10.37 17.36 -13.15
CA VAL A 617 10.53 16.12 -12.39
C VAL A 617 10.03 14.95 -13.23
N GLU A 618 10.90 13.98 -13.47
CA GLU A 618 10.62 12.78 -14.27
C GLU A 618 10.91 11.53 -13.44
N CYS A 619 10.03 10.53 -13.49
CA CYS A 619 10.18 9.29 -12.75
C CYS A 619 10.00 8.08 -13.67
N TRP A 620 10.88 7.10 -13.57
CA TRP A 620 10.75 5.79 -14.22
C TRP A 620 10.33 4.76 -13.17
N PRO A 621 9.08 4.28 -13.20
CA PRO A 621 8.61 3.27 -12.25
C PRO A 621 9.40 1.96 -12.38
N ASN A 622 9.81 1.39 -11.24
CA ASN A 622 10.54 0.13 -11.16
C ASN A 622 9.58 -1.06 -11.24
N LEU A 623 9.72 -1.89 -12.28
CA LEU A 623 8.90 -3.08 -12.56
C LEU A 623 9.56 -4.39 -12.09
N GLY A 624 10.68 -4.29 -11.39
CA GLY A 624 11.45 -5.42 -10.87
C GLY A 624 12.43 -6.01 -11.88
N TYR A 625 13.51 -6.59 -11.35
CA TYR A 625 14.53 -7.33 -12.09
C TYR A 625 15.20 -6.52 -13.20
N GLY A 626 15.45 -5.23 -12.95
CA GLY A 626 16.07 -4.30 -13.89
C GLY A 626 15.12 -3.73 -14.93
N ARG A 627 13.82 -4.03 -14.89
CA ARG A 627 12.85 -3.46 -15.82
C ARG A 627 12.25 -2.17 -15.25
N PHE A 628 12.07 -1.18 -16.11
CA PHE A 628 11.40 0.07 -15.78
C PHE A 628 10.23 0.30 -16.73
N ALA A 629 9.19 0.97 -16.26
CA ALA A 629 8.13 1.47 -17.12
C ALA A 629 8.58 2.74 -17.85
N LYS A 630 7.76 3.21 -18.79
CA LYS A 630 7.96 4.52 -19.42
C LYS A 630 7.94 5.63 -18.37
N LYS A 631 8.68 6.71 -18.65
CA LYS A 631 8.76 7.85 -17.75
C LYS A 631 7.41 8.53 -17.55
N VAL A 632 7.15 8.87 -16.30
CA VAL A 632 6.07 9.74 -15.81
C VAL A 632 6.65 11.13 -15.59
N ILE A 633 5.95 12.17 -16.05
CA ILE A 633 6.32 13.57 -15.82
C ILE A 633 5.39 14.13 -14.76
N PHE A 634 5.94 14.67 -13.68
CA PHE A 634 5.13 15.24 -12.59
C PHE A 634 4.71 16.67 -12.95
N GLU A 635 3.43 16.98 -12.72
CA GLU A 635 2.91 18.33 -12.94
C GLU A 635 3.32 19.27 -11.79
N ASN A 636 3.33 20.58 -12.06
CA ASN A 636 3.73 21.61 -11.09
C ASN A 636 5.13 21.37 -10.47
N ALA A 637 6.08 20.86 -11.26
CA ALA A 637 7.44 20.59 -10.81
C ALA A 637 8.12 21.87 -10.24
N PRO A 638 8.88 21.76 -9.14
CA PRO A 638 9.51 22.90 -8.47
C PRO A 638 10.43 23.73 -9.38
N ARG A 639 10.45 25.04 -9.15
CA ARG A 639 11.45 25.97 -9.71
C ARG A 639 12.33 26.53 -8.60
N TYR A 640 13.64 26.40 -8.75
CA TYR A 640 14.64 26.66 -7.71
C TYR A 640 15.26 28.06 -7.80
N GLY A 641 15.14 28.75 -8.94
CA GLY A 641 15.62 30.11 -9.16
C GLY A 641 16.53 30.22 -10.38
N GLU A 642 17.58 31.06 -10.31
CA GLU A 642 18.53 31.24 -11.42
C GLU A 642 19.38 30.00 -11.69
N ARG A 643 19.72 29.24 -10.63
CA ARG A 643 20.52 28.02 -10.71
C ARG A 643 20.13 27.02 -9.63
N MET A 644 19.77 25.82 -10.04
CA MET A 644 19.54 24.69 -9.13
C MET A 644 20.88 24.16 -8.62
N ASP A 645 20.89 23.63 -7.40
CA ASP A 645 22.04 22.94 -6.83
C ASP A 645 21.55 21.60 -6.30
N ALA A 646 21.93 20.54 -7.00
CA ALA A 646 21.48 19.17 -6.76
C ALA A 646 21.83 18.69 -5.35
N THR A 647 22.88 19.22 -4.72
CA THR A 647 23.30 18.84 -3.36
C THR A 647 22.35 19.34 -2.26
N ARG A 648 21.42 20.24 -2.60
CA ARG A 648 20.45 20.85 -1.68
C ARG A 648 19.06 20.24 -1.78
N VAL A 649 18.86 19.24 -2.65
CA VAL A 649 17.58 18.59 -2.88
C VAL A 649 17.52 17.29 -2.08
N PHE A 650 16.42 17.10 -1.37
CA PHE A 650 16.13 15.90 -0.60
C PHE A 650 14.77 15.34 -1.03
N LEU A 651 14.69 14.02 -1.13
CA LEU A 651 13.46 13.28 -1.42
C LEU A 651 13.06 12.50 -0.18
N VAL A 652 11.95 12.88 0.45
CA VAL A 652 11.56 12.35 1.76
C VAL A 652 10.08 12.54 2.02
N ASP A 653 9.41 11.53 2.57
CA ASP A 653 8.00 11.64 3.01
C ASP A 653 7.93 12.46 4.30
N ILE A 654 7.38 13.68 4.21
CA ILE A 654 7.30 14.64 5.32
C ILE A 654 5.89 14.67 5.91
N ASP A 655 4.86 14.53 5.08
CA ASP A 655 3.46 14.60 5.52
C ASP A 655 2.86 13.24 5.91
N GLY A 656 3.62 12.15 5.74
CA GLY A 656 3.19 10.80 6.07
C GLY A 656 2.19 10.23 5.08
N SER A 657 2.11 10.79 3.87
CA SER A 657 1.27 10.28 2.77
C SER A 657 1.80 8.97 2.17
N GLY A 658 3.07 8.65 2.44
CA GLY A 658 3.81 7.54 1.85
C GLY A 658 4.61 7.94 0.62
N THR A 659 4.26 9.03 -0.06
CA THR A 659 5.01 9.51 -1.23
C THR A 659 6.19 10.39 -0.82
N ALA A 660 7.33 10.25 -1.50
CA ALA A 660 8.45 11.15 -1.29
C ALA A 660 8.14 12.58 -1.78
N ASP A 661 8.25 13.54 -0.87
CA ASP A 661 8.17 14.98 -1.12
C ASP A 661 9.53 15.53 -1.56
N ILE A 662 9.54 16.73 -2.15
CA ILE A 662 10.77 17.44 -2.48
C ILE A 662 11.05 18.50 -1.42
N ALA A 663 12.20 18.44 -0.76
CA ALA A 663 12.71 19.50 0.09
C ALA A 663 13.96 20.14 -0.53
N TYR A 664 14.01 21.47 -0.59
CA TYR A 664 15.14 22.24 -1.09
C TYR A 664 15.69 23.20 -0.05
N VAL A 665 16.98 23.06 0.27
CA VAL A 665 17.65 23.84 1.31
C VAL A 665 18.24 25.13 0.75
N LYS A 666 17.69 26.27 1.15
CA LYS A 666 18.28 27.59 0.96
C LYS A 666 19.14 27.98 2.16
N SER A 667 19.81 29.12 2.08
CA SER A 667 20.67 29.62 3.16
C SER A 667 19.90 29.95 4.44
N ASP A 668 18.61 30.30 4.37
CA ASP A 668 17.82 30.75 5.54
C ASP A 668 16.56 29.91 5.80
N ARG A 669 16.22 29.00 4.89
CA ARG A 669 14.96 28.25 4.93
C ARG A 669 15.05 26.96 4.11
N VAL A 670 14.12 26.06 4.37
CA VAL A 670 13.81 24.91 3.52
C VAL A 670 12.48 25.16 2.82
N LEU A 671 12.42 24.90 1.52
CA LEU A 671 11.18 24.89 0.74
C LEU A 671 10.75 23.44 0.55
N ILE A 672 9.49 23.12 0.83
CA ILE A 672 8.97 21.76 0.77
C ILE A 672 7.76 21.73 -0.16
N TRP A 673 7.83 20.94 -1.22
CA TRP A 673 6.72 20.69 -2.13
C TRP A 673 6.17 19.29 -1.89
N PHE A 674 4.92 19.20 -1.46
CA PHE A 674 4.29 17.93 -1.16
C PHE A 674 3.89 17.19 -2.42
N ASN A 675 4.21 15.91 -2.51
CA ASN A 675 3.84 15.06 -3.61
C ASN A 675 2.34 14.73 -3.54
N GLN A 676 1.63 15.02 -4.62
CA GLN A 676 0.18 14.84 -4.72
C GLN A 676 -0.12 13.50 -5.41
N SER A 677 0.03 12.43 -4.62
CA SER A 677 -0.30 11.05 -4.99
C SER A 677 0.46 10.54 -6.23
N GLY A 678 1.70 11.01 -6.43
CA GLY A 678 2.55 10.58 -7.53
C GLY A 678 2.21 11.20 -8.89
N ASN A 679 1.52 12.34 -8.89
CA ASN A 679 1.05 13.01 -10.11
C ASN A 679 1.62 14.41 -10.29
N SER A 680 1.72 15.15 -9.18
CA SER A 680 2.10 16.56 -9.20
C SER A 680 2.65 16.98 -7.85
N PHE A 681 3.06 18.24 -7.72
CA PHE A 681 3.50 18.82 -6.45
C PHE A 681 2.62 20.00 -6.03
N SER A 682 2.47 20.20 -4.72
CA SER A 682 1.76 21.36 -4.15
C SER A 682 2.58 22.66 -4.25
N ASP A 683 1.98 23.79 -3.86
CA ASP A 683 2.76 25.01 -3.60
C ASP A 683 3.67 24.83 -2.36
N PRO A 684 4.86 25.45 -2.31
CA PRO A 684 5.84 25.11 -1.30
C PRO A 684 5.47 25.61 0.10
N LEU A 685 5.56 24.73 1.09
CA LEU A 685 5.69 25.11 2.49
C LEU A 685 7.10 25.67 2.74
N THR A 686 7.18 26.85 3.35
CA THR A 686 8.46 27.48 3.73
C THR A 686 8.74 27.28 5.22
N VAL A 687 9.89 26.70 5.55
CA VAL A 687 10.36 26.47 6.92
C VAL A 687 11.66 27.24 7.14
N TYR A 688 11.60 28.34 7.89
CA TYR A 688 12.79 29.14 8.22
C TYR A 688 13.69 28.42 9.23
N LEU A 689 14.99 28.41 8.96
CA LEU A 689 15.98 27.74 9.80
C LEU A 689 16.31 28.56 11.07
N PRO A 690 16.77 27.92 12.16
CA PRO A 690 17.21 28.61 13.38
C PRO A 690 18.35 29.61 13.14
N SER A 691 19.26 29.29 12.21
CA SER A 691 20.26 30.22 11.70
C SER A 691 20.60 29.90 10.24
N SER A 692 21.44 30.74 9.63
CA SER A 692 21.82 30.57 8.23
C SER A 692 22.62 29.28 8.00
N TRP A 693 22.19 28.46 7.06
CA TRP A 693 22.90 27.27 6.60
C TRP A 693 24.07 27.62 5.67
N ASP A 694 25.23 27.04 5.99
CA ASP A 694 26.48 27.06 5.22
C ASP A 694 27.16 25.69 5.35
N ASN A 695 28.34 25.51 4.73
CA ASN A 695 29.06 24.23 4.72
C ASN A 695 29.60 23.79 6.11
N LEU A 696 29.43 24.59 7.15
CA LEU A 696 29.79 24.23 8.53
C LEU A 696 28.59 23.67 9.31
N ARG A 697 27.41 23.62 8.69
CA ARG A 697 26.15 23.12 9.25
C ARG A 697 25.61 21.99 8.40
N GLN A 698 24.84 21.11 9.01
CA GLN A 698 24.28 19.95 8.33
C GLN A 698 22.76 19.94 8.47
N ILE A 699 22.10 19.53 7.39
CA ILE A 699 20.67 19.24 7.36
C ILE A 699 20.50 17.78 7.01
N ASN A 700 19.67 17.10 7.81
CA ASN A 700 19.26 15.73 7.61
C ASN A 700 17.74 15.63 7.84
N PHE A 701 17.14 14.56 7.35
CA PHE A 701 15.75 14.23 7.61
C PHE A 701 15.68 12.84 8.23
N ALA A 702 15.14 12.72 9.44
CA ALA A 702 15.09 11.45 10.16
C ALA A 702 13.96 11.42 11.18
N ASP A 703 13.46 10.22 11.47
CA ASP A 703 12.53 9.96 12.58
C ASP A 703 13.28 9.88 13.92
N VAL A 704 13.88 11.00 14.34
CA VAL A 704 14.64 11.09 15.60
C VAL A 704 13.77 10.92 16.86
N LEU A 705 12.45 10.86 16.71
CA LEU A 705 11.50 10.64 17.80
C LEU A 705 10.97 9.20 17.84
N GLY A 706 11.31 8.37 16.85
CA GLY A 706 10.85 6.99 16.72
C GLY A 706 9.32 6.86 16.63
N ASN A 707 8.64 7.88 16.09
CA ASN A 707 7.17 7.95 16.06
C ASN A 707 6.58 7.60 14.68
N GLY A 708 7.42 7.16 13.75
CA GLY A 708 7.07 6.81 12.37
C GLY A 708 6.86 8.02 11.47
N THR A 709 7.34 9.21 11.86
CA THR A 709 7.26 10.44 11.05
C THR A 709 8.61 11.11 10.91
N THR A 710 8.93 11.58 9.70
CA THR A 710 10.23 12.18 9.43
C THR A 710 10.29 13.63 9.93
N GLY A 711 11.30 13.93 10.76
CA GLY A 711 11.60 15.30 11.19
C GLY A 711 12.78 15.91 10.43
N LEU A 712 12.88 17.24 10.44
CA LEU A 712 14.05 17.97 9.93
C LEU A 712 15.08 18.13 11.06
N VAL A 713 16.29 17.61 10.87
CA VAL A 713 17.40 17.73 11.81
C VAL A 713 18.39 18.77 11.29
N PHE A 714 18.71 19.77 12.11
CA PHE A 714 19.63 20.85 11.80
C PHE A 714 20.75 20.92 12.83
N SER A 715 21.97 20.62 12.38
CA SER A 715 23.17 20.57 13.23
C SER A 715 24.03 21.80 13.00
N GLU A 716 24.39 22.50 14.07
CA GLU A 716 25.22 23.70 14.06
C GLU A 716 26.43 23.52 14.95
N ASN A 717 27.60 23.99 14.52
CA ASN A 717 28.85 23.87 15.28
C ASN A 717 29.30 25.17 15.96
N HIS A 718 28.65 26.32 15.71
CA HIS A 718 29.08 27.64 16.21
C HIS A 718 27.89 28.48 16.70
N PRO A 719 27.99 29.21 17.85
CA PRO A 719 29.15 29.34 18.75
C PRO A 719 29.34 28.16 19.72
N GLN A 720 28.36 27.25 19.80
CA GLN A 720 28.44 25.98 20.53
C GLN A 720 27.73 24.91 19.69
N PRO A 721 28.28 23.69 19.61
CA PRO A 721 27.64 22.59 18.89
C PRO A 721 26.25 22.27 19.44
N ARG A 722 25.25 22.24 18.57
CA ARG A 722 23.85 21.96 18.90
C ARG A 722 23.16 21.22 17.75
N HIS A 723 22.25 20.33 18.13
CA HIS A 723 21.38 19.62 17.20
C HIS A 723 19.94 20.04 17.47
N TRP A 724 19.30 20.58 16.44
CA TRP A 724 17.89 20.96 16.45
C TRP A 724 17.09 19.93 15.69
N TYR A 725 15.84 19.71 16.08
CA TYR A 725 14.86 19.00 15.30
C TYR A 725 13.60 19.84 15.12
N TYR A 726 12.92 19.62 14.00
CA TYR A 726 11.61 20.15 13.72
C TYR A 726 10.67 19.00 13.34
N ASP A 727 9.65 18.83 14.17
CA ASP A 727 8.61 17.82 14.01
C ASP A 727 7.44 18.39 13.21
N PHE A 728 7.29 17.91 11.97
CA PHE A 728 6.23 18.35 11.06
C PHE A 728 4.85 17.81 11.44
N CYS A 729 4.78 16.68 12.16
CA CYS A 729 3.55 15.93 12.38
C CYS A 729 3.04 16.04 13.81
N GLY A 730 3.74 16.76 14.68
CA GLY A 730 3.31 16.97 16.06
C GLY A 730 3.27 15.69 16.89
N GLN A 731 4.18 14.74 16.60
CA GLN A 731 4.29 13.41 17.20
C GLN A 731 3.12 12.46 16.93
N GLN A 732 2.28 12.78 15.94
CA GLN A 732 1.18 11.94 15.54
C GLN A 732 1.21 11.72 14.04
N LYS A 733 1.34 10.47 13.60
CA LYS A 733 1.26 10.12 12.18
C LYS A 733 -0.05 10.63 11.59
N PRO A 734 -0.02 11.47 10.52
CA PRO A 734 -1.23 11.97 9.87
C PRO A 734 -2.06 10.86 9.19
N TYR A 735 -3.30 11.20 8.86
CA TYR A 735 -4.22 10.39 8.05
C TYR A 735 -4.71 9.07 8.67
N LEU A 736 -4.47 8.83 9.96
CA LEU A 736 -5.00 7.68 10.70
C LEU A 736 -6.38 8.00 11.29
N LEU A 737 -7.34 7.07 11.21
CA LEU A 737 -8.69 7.24 11.75
C LEU A 737 -8.64 7.43 13.28
N ASN A 738 -8.99 8.61 13.79
CA ASN A 738 -8.87 8.92 15.22
C ASN A 738 -10.22 9.15 15.92
N ARG A 739 -11.32 9.22 15.17
CA ARG A 739 -12.66 9.40 15.73
C ARG A 739 -13.73 8.74 14.87
N ILE A 740 -14.68 8.10 15.54
CA ILE A 740 -15.92 7.57 14.96
C ILE A 740 -17.09 8.14 15.75
N ASN A 741 -18.05 8.75 15.07
CA ASN A 741 -19.29 9.27 15.66
C ASN A 741 -20.49 8.62 14.97
N ASN A 742 -21.27 7.83 15.69
CA ASN A 742 -22.44 7.15 15.11
C ASN A 742 -23.72 7.99 15.13
N ASN A 743 -23.65 9.24 15.63
CA ASN A 743 -24.78 10.16 15.77
C ASN A 743 -26.01 9.58 16.53
N LEU A 744 -25.78 8.53 17.32
CA LEU A 744 -26.75 7.89 18.22
C LEU A 744 -26.33 8.03 19.70
N GLY A 745 -25.33 8.88 19.97
CA GLY A 745 -24.83 9.17 21.31
C GLY A 745 -23.53 8.44 21.69
N ALA A 746 -22.89 7.71 20.76
CA ALA A 746 -21.58 7.12 20.98
C ALA A 746 -20.50 7.79 20.11
N ILE A 747 -19.39 8.16 20.75
CA ILE A 747 -18.19 8.68 20.10
C ILE A 747 -17.01 7.82 20.56
N SER A 748 -16.37 7.13 19.62
CA SER A 748 -15.11 6.42 19.85
C SER A 748 -13.96 7.33 19.46
N LYS A 749 -12.95 7.45 20.33
CA LYS A 749 -11.70 8.17 20.05
C LYS A 749 -10.56 7.18 20.08
N ILE A 750 -9.72 7.21 19.06
CA ILE A 750 -8.60 6.30 18.87
C ILE A 750 -7.33 7.13 18.97
N SER A 751 -6.37 6.65 19.76
CA SER A 751 -5.05 7.26 19.90
C SER A 751 -4.01 6.23 19.51
N TYR A 752 -3.03 6.66 18.72
CA TYR A 752 -1.95 5.82 18.23
C TYR A 752 -0.66 6.23 18.91
N THR A 753 0.21 5.26 19.14
CA THR A 753 1.60 5.48 19.51
C THR A 753 2.46 4.44 18.80
N SER A 754 3.72 4.78 18.52
CA SER A 754 4.65 3.89 17.83
C SER A 754 5.00 2.68 18.69
N SER A 755 5.32 1.54 18.07
CA SER A 755 5.87 0.37 18.77
C SER A 755 7.18 0.71 19.50
N THR A 756 7.99 1.61 18.92
CA THR A 756 9.23 2.12 19.52
C THR A 756 8.99 2.76 20.89
N HIS A 757 7.88 3.49 21.05
CA HIS A 757 7.52 4.08 22.35
C HIS A 757 7.32 3.01 23.44
N PHE A 758 6.83 1.81 23.10
CA PHE A 758 6.71 0.70 24.05
C PHE A 758 7.99 -0.09 24.25
N TYR A 759 8.93 0.00 23.30
CA TYR A 759 10.23 -0.66 23.35
C TYR A 759 11.19 0.08 24.28
N LEU A 760 11.35 1.39 24.10
CA LEU A 760 12.33 2.22 24.82
C LEU A 760 12.27 2.16 26.36
N PRO A 761 11.10 2.07 27.02
CA PRO A 761 11.03 1.93 28.48
C PRO A 761 11.39 0.53 29.00
N LYS A 762 11.32 -0.52 28.17
CA LYS A 762 11.48 -1.91 28.60
C LYS A 762 12.94 -2.35 28.80
N ILE A 763 13.90 -1.54 28.36
CA ILE A 763 15.34 -1.82 28.54
C ILE A 763 15.80 -1.50 29.98
N TRP A 764 14.98 -0.83 30.80
CA TRP A 764 15.35 -0.42 32.15
C TRP A 764 14.26 -0.74 33.20
N VAL A 765 14.07 -2.05 33.47
CA VAL A 765 13.45 -2.56 34.72
C VAL A 765 14.40 -3.55 35.38
#